data_AF-A0A269TIK0-F1
#
_entry.id   AF-A0A269TIK0-F1
#
_cell.length_a   1.000
_cell.length_b   1.000
_cell.length_c   1.000
_cell.angle_alpha   90.00
_cell.angle_beta   90.00
_cell.angle_gamma   90.00
#
_symmetry.space_group_name_H-M   'P 1'
#
loop_
_entity.id
_entity.type
_entity.pdbx_description
1 polymer ?
#
loop_
_entity_poly.entity_id
_entity_poly.type
_entity_poly.pdbx_seq_one_letter_code
_entity_poly.pdbx_strand_id
1 'polypeptide(L)'
;MKIKRRRLLIALSGSLIVSASALIATACAVNQDNGDNSGSTELPPVNQDKTDQQKAAEQKAAEQKAAEQKAAEQKAAEQKAADKDNLNNNLLTSPDSRIKLDKLNLLALGDSVAAGFNGEYGYQLSGDSKNAGLSYIDFLANFVKSVDETKLESYDNYALTGSTLKNWLYLLNSDDQSQSNQNSFNFLRSLDSKEDNPFKDSVKEKFGSFSKDDLNKLYEKIKSANLITINLGANDYLNALKNLFPMIFSGKVGFSLLTDINKITAVIQSDINKVSELIKKMNPNAQVVFLSYPMPLLRLTDTLNEIIKTKISFFDDPADLILGFLNNAIKSAVTKLRVDNKNVSFIDVYDKDDWAKNSDTFAPTIFDIHPGTIGYKKIAQDLFLKLFLKQNNQKELSNLISNWDKIYFTNDENKFNKLNLFNQKYSDRELVQKVYGTSEKDILLKLDELQIKFKNVKHSSMKDVVSSYVNSNKTEVKMLVKTMFSQVASFGFPLDLSSLLNFINDDQNFDWIVDSLINSEVITNLLFNLQNAVNTDDLDQNGIAGTQKITLAILKDQFVKMLSKDDAILPFINTLVLGLKTKTDQQKSSIKKVVSDFLKTTFENDQMGTLLFKLVEQLKLPLEISETSFKGVLKNQNLLDLINLAVNDFLENSDQYVSLASLNQFLSKLISRLKDKQEFIDLIKKLFRLLLKDESFKTSITTKVIEEAELKIKPEDNNFKLFKDSLANVVDGFLTKDIFDVLIKGVLSKIDLTNLNQITNLPFADLIKSKIFNLDGMLFTLNLIKEDNNFDIHSFASLVNIFFETSDTETSSLYRELFEKNYSSSSESKIGFGWDIFGKLKEVISEFSVLLASEYFKESNSEIKDVYKKAMYRLEITFYTFATKYLGAWFAWSTAYDFINVWLRGAEESESYRLQELTMGAKADKKMWQVGSPSYATYHIYDKWYPKYAKDLKESLVKGYWKDLK
;
A
#
# COMPACT_ATOMS: atom_id res chain seq x y z
N MET A 1 4.90 8.25 -14.32
CA MET A 1 3.75 8.24 -13.38
C MET A 1 3.61 6.94 -12.57
N LYS A 2 3.75 5.73 -13.14
CA LYS A 2 3.78 4.43 -12.40
C LYS A 2 4.80 4.37 -11.24
N ILE A 3 5.90 5.12 -11.36
CA ILE A 3 7.01 5.14 -10.38
C ILE A 3 6.69 5.90 -9.09
N LYS A 4 5.80 6.92 -9.11
CA LYS A 4 5.40 7.67 -7.89
C LYS A 4 4.35 6.91 -7.06
N ARG A 5 3.46 6.17 -7.73
CA ARG A 5 2.33 5.39 -7.16
C ARG A 5 2.77 4.27 -6.20
N ARG A 6 3.90 3.61 -6.48
CA ARG A 6 4.42 2.54 -5.61
C ARG A 6 4.92 3.06 -4.26
N ARG A 7 5.24 4.35 -4.09
CA ARG A 7 6.22 4.78 -3.07
C ARG A 7 5.70 5.03 -1.64
N LEU A 8 4.41 5.32 -1.40
CA LEU A 8 3.85 5.41 -0.02
C LEU A 8 3.67 4.02 0.60
N LEU A 9 3.09 3.12 -0.17
CA LEU A 9 2.82 1.77 0.28
C LEU A 9 4.13 0.99 0.43
N ILE A 10 5.19 1.32 -0.33
CA ILE A 10 6.60 0.88 -0.09
C ILE A 10 7.12 1.32 1.28
N ALA A 11 6.62 2.42 1.86
CA ALA A 11 7.16 3.04 3.07
C ALA A 11 6.61 2.40 4.33
N LEU A 12 5.27 2.26 4.37
CA LEU A 12 4.57 1.48 5.39
C LEU A 12 4.88 0.00 5.23
N SER A 13 4.98 -0.49 3.99
CA SER A 13 5.40 -1.86 3.77
C SER A 13 6.82 -2.10 4.16
N GLY A 14 7.81 -1.36 3.65
CA GLY A 14 9.23 -1.52 3.97
C GLY A 14 9.51 -1.54 5.46
N SER A 15 8.84 -0.68 6.22
CA SER A 15 8.88 -0.73 7.69
C SER A 15 8.16 -1.96 8.24
N LEU A 16 6.99 -2.36 7.74
CA LEU A 16 6.29 -3.60 8.12
C LEU A 16 6.99 -4.91 7.70
N ILE A 17 7.70 -4.97 6.58
CA ILE A 17 8.42 -6.17 6.08
C ILE A 17 9.59 -6.41 7.00
N VAL A 18 10.41 -5.37 7.20
CA VAL A 18 11.61 -5.50 8.02
C VAL A 18 11.22 -5.55 9.49
N SER A 19 10.12 -4.91 9.90
CA SER A 19 9.55 -5.09 11.24
C SER A 19 9.06 -6.51 11.41
N ALA A 20 8.26 -7.09 10.51
CA ALA A 20 7.79 -8.48 10.62
C ALA A 20 8.96 -9.48 10.61
N SER A 21 9.96 -9.30 9.74
CA SER A 21 11.15 -10.15 9.68
C SER A 21 12.00 -10.04 10.95
N ALA A 22 12.30 -8.82 11.42
CA ALA A 22 13.10 -8.66 12.61
C ALA A 22 12.30 -8.89 13.91
N LEU A 23 10.98 -8.67 13.93
CA LEU A 23 10.05 -9.14 14.95
C LEU A 23 10.21 -10.67 15.07
N ILE A 24 10.04 -11.41 13.97
CA ILE A 24 10.01 -12.87 14.08
C ILE A 24 11.42 -13.45 14.32
N ALA A 25 12.48 -12.74 13.88
CA ALA A 25 13.86 -13.03 14.31
C ALA A 25 14.12 -12.75 15.80
N THR A 26 13.49 -11.74 16.40
CA THR A 26 13.55 -11.51 17.85
C THR A 26 12.55 -12.38 18.64
N ALA A 27 11.52 -12.93 17.99
CA ALA A 27 10.51 -13.82 18.55
C ALA A 27 10.98 -15.14 19.09
N CYS A 28 12.05 -15.62 18.52
CA CYS A 28 12.61 -16.88 18.93
C CYS A 28 13.76 -16.67 19.91
N ALA A 29 14.19 -15.43 20.13
CA ALA A 29 15.47 -15.10 20.73
C ALA A 29 15.44 -14.60 22.17
N VAL A 30 14.30 -14.31 22.81
CA VAL A 30 14.35 -13.56 24.09
C VAL A 30 13.31 -13.99 25.13
N ASN A 31 13.84 -14.28 26.33
CA ASN A 31 13.18 -14.07 27.62
C ASN A 31 14.22 -13.56 28.65
N GLN A 32 13.80 -12.58 29.49
CA GLN A 32 14.49 -11.84 30.58
C GLN A 32 15.55 -10.79 30.13
N ASP A 33 15.61 -9.54 30.64
CA ASP A 33 15.20 -8.94 31.93
C ASP A 33 14.98 -7.41 31.77
N ASN A 34 14.13 -6.79 32.61
CA ASN A 34 13.93 -5.34 32.72
C ASN A 34 14.65 -4.82 33.98
N GLY A 35 15.50 -3.79 33.87
CA GLY A 35 16.07 -3.16 35.07
C GLY A 35 17.15 -2.07 34.86
N ASP A 36 16.67 -0.83 34.85
CA ASP A 36 17.24 0.41 35.42
C ASP A 36 18.48 1.16 34.89
N ASN A 37 18.35 2.47 35.11
CA ASN A 37 18.97 3.62 34.45
C ASN A 37 19.75 4.45 35.48
N SER A 38 20.91 5.02 35.14
CA SER A 38 21.35 6.37 35.54
C SER A 38 22.79 6.66 35.12
N GLY A 39 23.02 7.88 34.62
CA GLY A 39 24.36 8.40 34.34
C GLY A 39 24.38 9.57 33.37
N SER A 40 23.91 10.74 33.82
CA SER A 40 23.99 12.03 33.14
C SER A 40 25.43 12.51 32.94
N THR A 41 25.75 13.10 31.79
CA THR A 41 26.84 14.09 31.67
C THR A 41 26.53 15.17 30.64
N GLU A 42 26.90 16.40 31.03
CA GLU A 42 26.55 17.69 30.47
C GLU A 42 27.28 18.04 29.16
N LEU A 43 26.64 18.90 28.37
CA LEU A 43 27.18 19.58 27.18
C LEU A 43 27.98 20.83 27.58
N PRO A 44 29.08 21.14 26.87
CA PRO A 44 29.55 22.51 26.72
C PRO A 44 29.51 23.00 25.26
N PRO A 45 29.64 24.33 25.03
CA PRO A 45 28.89 25.03 24.00
C PRO A 45 29.60 25.17 22.65
N VAL A 46 28.75 25.50 21.68
CA VAL A 46 29.01 25.90 20.30
C VAL A 46 30.01 27.06 20.24
N ASN A 47 31.02 26.95 19.36
CA ASN A 47 31.59 28.13 18.72
C ASN A 47 31.97 27.88 17.26
N GLN A 48 31.69 28.88 16.44
CA GLN A 48 31.84 28.92 14.99
C GLN A 48 33.30 29.21 14.63
N ASP A 49 33.93 28.35 13.82
CA ASP A 49 34.72 28.82 12.68
C ASP A 49 34.90 27.70 11.65
N LYS A 50 34.19 27.87 10.53
CA LYS A 50 34.16 26.97 9.37
C LYS A 50 35.16 27.49 8.35
N THR A 51 35.91 26.59 7.72
CA THR A 51 35.61 26.06 6.35
C THR A 51 36.88 25.45 5.71
N ASP A 52 38.08 25.76 6.24
CA ASP A 52 39.34 25.25 5.65
C ASP A 52 39.97 24.07 6.42
N GLN A 53 39.74 23.96 7.74
CA GLN A 53 40.12 22.76 8.52
C GLN A 53 39.24 21.55 8.23
N GLN A 54 38.01 21.76 7.75
CA GLN A 54 37.07 20.68 7.46
C GLN A 54 37.49 19.85 6.24
N LYS A 55 38.08 20.48 5.21
CA LYS A 55 38.60 19.76 4.03
C LYS A 55 39.87 18.96 4.33
N ALA A 56 40.74 19.46 5.19
CA ALA A 56 41.95 18.74 5.62
C ALA A 56 41.62 17.57 6.56
N ALA A 57 40.59 17.72 7.42
CA ALA A 57 40.08 16.65 8.26
C ALA A 57 39.34 15.58 7.45
N GLU A 58 38.56 15.97 6.42
CA GLU A 58 37.88 15.04 5.52
C GLU A 58 38.88 14.22 4.67
N GLN A 59 39.98 14.83 4.22
CA GLN A 59 41.03 14.12 3.49
C GLN A 59 41.81 13.14 4.38
N LYS A 60 42.18 13.54 5.60
CA LYS A 60 42.81 12.63 6.58
C LYS A 60 41.88 11.49 7.01
N ALA A 61 40.58 11.76 7.15
CA ALA A 61 39.59 10.73 7.46
C ALA A 61 39.40 9.74 6.30
N ALA A 62 39.50 10.21 5.05
CA ALA A 62 39.44 9.34 3.87
C ALA A 62 40.70 8.47 3.73
N GLU A 63 41.89 9.03 3.97
CA GLU A 63 43.16 8.29 3.95
C GLU A 63 43.24 7.27 5.10
N GLN A 64 42.77 7.63 6.29
CA GLN A 64 42.67 6.72 7.42
C GLN A 64 41.68 5.57 7.13
N LYS A 65 40.51 5.85 6.53
CA LYS A 65 39.57 4.80 6.09
C LYS A 65 40.16 3.87 5.04
N ALA A 66 40.95 4.38 4.09
CA ALA A 66 41.60 3.55 3.06
C ALA A 66 42.71 2.66 3.65
N ALA A 67 43.47 3.18 4.63
CA ALA A 67 44.48 2.41 5.35
C ALA A 67 43.84 1.33 6.26
N GLU A 68 42.74 1.67 6.93
CA GLU A 68 41.98 0.75 7.78
C GLU A 68 41.29 -0.36 6.97
N GLN A 69 40.77 -0.05 5.77
CA GLN A 69 40.23 -1.04 4.84
C GLN A 69 41.30 -2.04 4.40
N LYS A 70 42.49 -1.56 4.04
CA LYS A 70 43.63 -2.43 3.71
C LYS A 70 44.05 -3.32 4.88
N ALA A 71 44.02 -2.79 6.12
CA ALA A 71 44.35 -3.58 7.31
C ALA A 71 43.30 -4.66 7.64
N ALA A 72 42.01 -4.38 7.40
CA ALA A 72 40.94 -5.35 7.57
C ALA A 72 40.97 -6.45 6.49
N GLU A 73 41.21 -6.08 5.23
CA GLU A 73 41.43 -7.02 4.12
C GLU A 73 42.66 -7.90 4.37
N GLN A 74 43.75 -7.31 4.88
CA GLN A 74 44.96 -8.05 5.24
C GLN A 74 44.73 -9.01 6.40
N LYS A 75 44.01 -8.62 7.46
CA LYS A 75 43.65 -9.55 8.56
C LYS A 75 42.73 -10.67 8.10
N ALA A 76 41.76 -10.38 7.22
CA ALA A 76 40.89 -11.40 6.63
C ALA A 76 41.67 -12.36 5.72
N ALA A 77 42.68 -11.87 4.99
CA ALA A 77 43.57 -12.67 4.16
C ALA A 77 44.55 -13.50 5.01
N GLU A 78 45.09 -12.94 6.10
CA GLU A 78 45.96 -13.64 7.07
C GLU A 78 45.17 -14.73 7.81
N GLN A 79 43.90 -14.51 8.11
CA GLN A 79 43.04 -15.53 8.72
C GLN A 79 42.70 -16.64 7.72
N LYS A 80 42.40 -16.30 6.45
CA LYS A 80 42.26 -17.30 5.36
C LYS A 80 43.56 -18.06 5.07
N ALA A 81 44.72 -17.44 5.27
CA ALA A 81 46.03 -18.07 5.11
C ALA A 81 46.38 -18.97 6.30
N ALA A 82 46.12 -18.53 7.54
CA ALA A 82 46.27 -19.33 8.75
C ALA A 82 45.32 -20.54 8.76
N ASP A 83 44.11 -20.41 8.22
CA ASP A 83 43.18 -21.51 8.02
C ASP A 83 43.69 -22.51 6.97
N LYS A 84 44.40 -22.04 5.92
CA LYS A 84 45.06 -22.88 4.92
C LYS A 84 46.32 -23.58 5.44
N ASP A 85 47.13 -22.91 6.24
CA ASP A 85 48.38 -23.45 6.78
C ASP A 85 48.12 -24.44 7.94
N ASN A 86 47.05 -24.25 8.72
CA ASN A 86 46.55 -25.26 9.66
C ASN A 86 45.94 -26.48 8.95
N LEU A 87 45.48 -26.33 7.70
CA LEU A 87 44.97 -27.43 6.86
C LEU A 87 46.10 -28.28 6.27
N ASN A 88 47.28 -27.72 6.04
CA ASN A 88 48.39 -28.43 5.39
C ASN A 88 49.33 -29.19 6.34
N ASN A 89 49.38 -28.85 7.64
CA ASN A 89 50.39 -29.41 8.56
C ASN A 89 49.90 -30.54 9.49
N ASN A 90 48.71 -31.11 9.27
CA ASN A 90 48.22 -32.27 10.03
C ASN A 90 47.66 -33.39 9.12
N LEU A 91 48.34 -33.69 8.02
CA LEU A 91 48.20 -34.98 7.32
C LEU A 91 48.87 -36.10 8.13
N LEU A 92 48.34 -36.36 9.33
CA LEU A 92 48.52 -37.63 10.00
C LEU A 92 47.56 -38.63 9.36
N THR A 93 48.09 -39.46 8.48
CA THR A 93 47.49 -40.74 8.08
C THR A 93 47.28 -41.60 9.33
N SER A 94 46.11 -41.50 9.94
CA SER A 94 45.66 -42.41 11.00
C SER A 94 44.59 -43.36 10.43
N PRO A 95 44.66 -44.67 10.72
CA PRO A 95 43.65 -45.62 10.29
C PRO A 95 42.30 -45.27 10.94
N ASP A 96 41.33 -44.94 10.10
CA ASP A 96 39.88 -44.93 10.27
C ASP A 96 39.36 -45.40 11.65
N SER A 97 39.49 -44.53 12.67
CA SER A 97 39.11 -44.86 14.04
C SER A 97 37.60 -44.73 14.21
N ARG A 98 36.85 -45.70 13.69
CA ARG A 98 35.38 -45.74 13.79
C ARG A 98 34.95 -46.39 15.09
N ILE A 99 33.90 -45.83 15.67
CA ILE A 99 33.34 -46.32 16.91
C ILE A 99 32.35 -47.44 16.59
N LYS A 100 32.66 -48.64 17.09
CA LYS A 100 31.79 -49.80 16.93
C LYS A 100 30.59 -49.67 17.86
N LEU A 101 29.39 -49.74 17.29
CA LEU A 101 28.13 -49.76 18.01
C LEU A 101 27.28 -50.88 17.44
N ASP A 102 26.76 -51.75 18.31
CA ASP A 102 25.87 -52.82 17.88
C ASP A 102 24.44 -52.30 17.66
N LYS A 103 24.00 -51.41 18.55
CA LYS A 103 22.70 -50.72 18.55
C LYS A 103 22.85 -49.25 18.96
N LEU A 104 21.86 -48.44 18.60
CA LEU A 104 21.81 -47.00 18.85
C LEU A 104 20.80 -46.65 19.96
N ASN A 105 21.28 -45.93 20.97
CA ASN A 105 20.46 -45.22 21.96
C ASN A 105 20.65 -43.72 21.72
N LEU A 106 19.70 -43.13 21.01
CA LEU A 106 19.78 -41.77 20.49
C LEU A 106 19.11 -40.77 21.44
N LEU A 107 19.79 -39.67 21.74
CA LEU A 107 19.24 -38.58 22.54
C LEU A 107 19.48 -37.24 21.87
N ALA A 108 18.43 -36.46 21.65
CA ALA A 108 18.56 -35.06 21.27
C ALA A 108 18.39 -34.16 22.50
N LEU A 109 19.35 -33.26 22.70
CA LEU A 109 19.27 -32.14 23.61
C LEU A 109 19.35 -30.84 22.80
N GLY A 110 18.79 -29.74 23.28
CA GLY A 110 18.94 -28.48 22.59
C GLY A 110 17.77 -27.53 22.67
N ASP A 111 17.79 -26.58 21.74
CA ASP A 111 16.78 -25.55 21.58
C ASP A 111 15.68 -25.95 20.56
N SER A 112 15.00 -24.95 19.99
CA SER A 112 13.88 -25.12 19.07
C SER A 112 14.21 -25.88 17.79
N VAL A 113 15.45 -25.81 17.31
CA VAL A 113 15.87 -26.58 16.11
C VAL A 113 15.95 -28.06 16.44
N ALA A 114 16.48 -28.43 17.61
CA ALA A 114 16.45 -29.83 18.05
C ALA A 114 15.04 -30.29 18.45
N ALA A 115 14.23 -29.40 19.02
CA ALA A 115 12.84 -29.69 19.37
C ALA A 115 11.92 -29.84 18.14
N GLY A 116 12.38 -29.43 16.95
CA GLY A 116 11.57 -29.48 15.74
C GLY A 116 10.41 -28.50 15.79
N PHE A 117 10.63 -27.29 16.30
CA PHE A 117 9.65 -26.21 16.15
C PHE A 117 9.44 -25.93 14.67
N ASN A 118 8.18 -25.89 14.23
CA ASN A 118 7.83 -25.63 12.84
C ASN A 118 6.66 -24.65 12.76
N GLY A 119 6.86 -23.48 12.15
CA GLY A 119 5.86 -22.44 11.95
C GLY A 119 4.69 -22.83 11.05
N GLU A 120 4.78 -23.94 10.31
CA GLU A 120 3.63 -24.54 9.63
C GLU A 120 2.58 -25.12 10.61
N TYR A 121 2.99 -25.41 11.83
CA TYR A 121 2.16 -26.00 12.90
C TYR A 121 2.03 -25.07 14.11
N GLY A 122 3.03 -24.21 14.37
CA GLY A 122 3.00 -23.24 15.47
C GLY A 122 3.44 -23.79 16.83
N TYR A 123 3.99 -24.99 16.88
CA TYR A 123 4.49 -25.67 18.09
C TYR A 123 5.66 -26.62 17.78
N GLN A 124 6.30 -27.14 18.82
CA GLN A 124 7.36 -28.14 18.71
C GLN A 124 6.80 -29.55 18.46
N LEU A 125 7.47 -30.30 17.59
CA LEU A 125 7.08 -31.65 17.18
C LEU A 125 8.10 -32.68 17.69
N SER A 126 8.46 -32.58 18.97
CA SER A 126 9.49 -33.39 19.64
C SER A 126 9.00 -34.81 19.97
N GLY A 127 9.27 -35.78 19.11
CA GLY A 127 8.88 -37.18 19.37
C GLY A 127 9.82 -37.98 20.27
N ASP A 128 9.46 -39.23 20.47
CA ASP A 128 10.27 -40.27 21.14
C ASP A 128 9.92 -41.67 20.59
N SER A 129 10.55 -42.69 21.15
CA SER A 129 10.35 -44.10 20.75
C SER A 129 8.90 -44.60 20.80
N LYS A 130 8.03 -43.94 21.58
CA LYS A 130 6.61 -44.30 21.70
C LYS A 130 5.74 -43.47 20.74
N ASN A 131 6.07 -42.19 20.59
CA ASN A 131 5.28 -41.24 19.82
C ASN A 131 6.19 -40.39 18.93
N ALA A 132 6.41 -40.84 17.71
CA ALA A 132 7.25 -40.12 16.76
C ALA A 132 6.65 -38.79 16.31
N GLY A 133 7.52 -37.79 16.17
CA GLY A 133 7.25 -36.43 15.73
C GLY A 133 7.87 -36.10 14.37
N LEU A 134 8.26 -34.83 14.20
CA LEU A 134 8.77 -34.28 12.93
C LEU A 134 10.04 -33.45 13.10
N SER A 135 10.78 -33.63 14.20
CA SER A 135 12.12 -33.02 14.33
C SER A 135 13.17 -33.80 13.55
N TYR A 136 14.38 -33.27 13.41
CA TYR A 136 15.45 -34.00 12.74
C TYR A 136 15.78 -35.32 13.45
N ILE A 137 15.55 -35.43 14.77
CA ILE A 137 15.85 -36.66 15.52
C ILE A 137 14.86 -37.76 15.19
N ASP A 138 13.58 -37.40 14.98
CA ASP A 138 12.53 -38.32 14.56
C ASP A 138 12.82 -38.88 13.16
N PHE A 139 13.22 -38.01 12.23
CA PHE A 139 13.63 -38.44 10.90
C PHE A 139 14.90 -39.29 10.93
N LEU A 140 15.91 -38.93 11.75
CA LEU A 140 17.14 -39.71 11.88
C LEU A 140 16.85 -41.12 12.42
N ALA A 141 16.04 -41.22 13.48
CA ALA A 141 15.58 -42.50 14.03
C ALA A 141 14.84 -43.33 12.98
N ASN A 142 13.95 -42.71 12.20
CA ASN A 142 13.25 -43.38 11.11
C ASN A 142 14.18 -43.86 10.00
N PHE A 143 15.21 -43.08 9.63
CA PHE A 143 16.22 -43.52 8.67
C PHE A 143 17.01 -44.72 9.17
N VAL A 144 17.47 -44.69 10.43
CA VAL A 144 18.15 -45.84 11.06
C VAL A 144 17.27 -47.09 11.00
N LYS A 145 15.98 -46.97 11.36
CA LYS A 145 15.01 -48.08 11.34
C LYS A 145 14.76 -48.60 9.92
N SER A 146 14.66 -47.70 8.94
CA SER A 146 14.44 -48.06 7.52
C SER A 146 15.62 -48.80 6.89
N VAL A 147 16.83 -48.57 7.39
CA VAL A 147 18.03 -49.30 6.98
C VAL A 147 18.07 -50.67 7.63
N ASP A 148 17.92 -50.71 8.96
CA ASP A 148 17.83 -51.95 9.72
C ASP A 148 17.15 -51.69 11.07
N GLU A 149 15.93 -52.21 11.24
CA GLU A 149 15.11 -51.98 12.43
C GLU A 149 15.78 -52.47 13.72
N THR A 150 16.67 -53.47 13.62
CA THR A 150 17.35 -54.05 14.80
C THR A 150 18.45 -53.15 15.37
N LYS A 151 18.79 -52.07 14.66
CA LYS A 151 19.88 -51.15 15.00
C LYS A 151 19.46 -49.96 15.85
N LEU A 152 18.17 -49.62 15.89
CA LEU A 152 17.66 -48.60 16.79
C LEU A 152 17.08 -49.27 18.04
N GLU A 153 17.72 -49.08 19.19
CA GLU A 153 17.22 -49.61 20.47
C GLU A 153 16.24 -48.62 21.12
N SER A 154 16.64 -47.35 21.20
CA SER A 154 15.76 -46.27 21.66
C SER A 154 16.16 -44.93 21.04
N TYR A 155 15.19 -44.02 20.99
CA TYR A 155 15.43 -42.60 20.81
C TYR A 155 14.51 -41.73 21.68
N ASP A 156 15.04 -40.60 22.14
CA ASP A 156 14.32 -39.61 22.93
C ASP A 156 14.72 -38.19 22.51
N ASN A 157 13.74 -37.29 22.40
CA ASN A 157 13.99 -35.86 22.20
C ASN A 157 13.69 -35.06 23.47
N TYR A 158 14.74 -34.58 24.14
CA TYR A 158 14.65 -33.72 25.33
C TYR A 158 14.96 -32.25 25.00
N ALA A 159 14.99 -31.86 23.72
CA ALA A 159 15.15 -30.47 23.36
C ALA A 159 13.94 -29.61 23.75
N LEU A 160 14.19 -28.33 24.04
CA LEU A 160 13.23 -27.36 24.54
C LEU A 160 13.27 -26.09 23.69
N THR A 161 12.16 -25.79 22.99
CA THR A 161 12.00 -24.53 22.23
C THR A 161 12.38 -23.32 23.07
N GLY A 162 13.11 -22.34 22.52
CA GLY A 162 13.47 -21.11 23.25
C GLY A 162 14.47 -21.28 24.41
N SER A 163 14.99 -22.47 24.67
CA SER A 163 15.99 -22.68 25.71
C SER A 163 17.37 -22.14 25.32
N THR A 164 18.11 -21.65 26.31
CA THR A 164 19.47 -21.07 26.18
C THR A 164 20.52 -22.00 26.78
N LEU A 165 21.81 -21.73 26.53
CA LEU A 165 22.91 -22.43 27.19
C LEU A 165 22.79 -22.36 28.72
N LYS A 166 22.41 -21.20 29.27
CA LYS A 166 22.17 -21.05 30.73
C LYS A 166 21.06 -21.95 31.25
N ASN A 167 19.95 -22.08 30.50
CA ASN A 167 18.90 -23.03 30.88
C ASN A 167 19.47 -24.44 30.94
N TRP A 168 20.27 -24.86 29.95
CA TRP A 168 20.87 -26.18 29.94
C TRP A 168 21.93 -26.40 31.03
N LEU A 169 22.68 -25.38 31.42
CA LEU A 169 23.55 -25.44 32.59
C LEU A 169 22.76 -25.74 33.87
N TYR A 170 21.59 -25.10 34.05
CA TYR A 170 20.69 -25.43 35.15
C TYR A 170 20.10 -26.85 35.03
N LEU A 171 19.62 -27.24 33.85
CA LEU A 171 19.01 -28.56 33.63
C LEU A 171 20.01 -29.71 33.85
N LEU A 172 21.30 -29.47 33.61
CA LEU A 172 22.39 -30.43 33.79
C LEU A 172 23.03 -30.35 35.19
N ASN A 173 22.77 -29.28 35.94
CA ASN A 173 23.28 -29.08 37.29
C ASN A 173 22.31 -28.23 38.12
N SER A 174 21.18 -28.82 38.49
CA SER A 174 20.11 -28.13 39.21
C SER A 174 20.47 -27.64 40.61
N ASP A 175 21.64 -28.03 41.12
CA ASP A 175 22.18 -27.54 42.40
C ASP A 175 22.66 -26.08 42.29
N ASP A 176 22.99 -25.61 41.08
CA ASP A 176 23.37 -24.23 40.82
C ASP A 176 22.14 -23.36 40.48
N GLN A 177 21.45 -22.89 41.52
CA GLN A 177 20.26 -22.04 41.37
C GLN A 177 20.56 -20.68 40.70
N SER A 178 21.83 -20.26 40.61
CA SER A 178 22.22 -19.02 39.92
C SER A 178 21.92 -19.05 38.41
N GLN A 179 21.75 -20.25 37.85
CA GLN A 179 21.41 -20.48 36.45
C GLN A 179 19.90 -20.68 36.22
N SER A 180 19.08 -20.67 37.27
CA SER A 180 17.64 -20.90 37.14
C SER A 180 16.93 -19.69 36.52
N ASN A 181 16.20 -19.91 35.43
CA ASN A 181 15.37 -18.88 34.79
C ASN A 181 13.91 -19.37 34.78
N GLN A 182 13.23 -19.12 35.89
CA GLN A 182 11.84 -19.56 36.12
C GLN A 182 10.86 -18.96 35.11
N ASN A 183 11.12 -17.75 34.60
CA ASN A 183 10.24 -17.11 33.61
C ASN A 183 10.29 -17.84 32.27
N SER A 184 11.48 -18.25 31.81
CA SER A 184 11.61 -19.07 30.61
C SER A 184 10.84 -20.39 30.76
N PHE A 185 10.98 -21.09 31.88
CA PHE A 185 10.26 -22.36 32.11
C PHE A 185 8.74 -22.18 32.21
N ASN A 186 8.24 -21.06 32.74
CA ASN A 186 6.82 -20.71 32.73
C ASN A 186 6.27 -20.57 31.31
N PHE A 187 7.02 -19.90 30.43
CA PHE A 187 6.64 -19.77 29.02
C PHE A 187 6.62 -21.12 28.30
N LEU A 188 7.60 -22.01 28.54
CA LEU A 188 7.60 -23.34 27.93
C LEU A 188 6.37 -24.15 28.32
N ARG A 189 5.93 -24.04 29.58
CA ARG A 189 4.70 -24.69 30.06
C ARG A 189 3.43 -24.13 29.39
N SER A 190 3.40 -22.85 29.04
CA SER A 190 2.23 -22.28 28.36
C SER A 190 2.11 -22.77 26.91
N LEU A 191 3.22 -23.00 26.22
CA LEU A 191 3.21 -23.64 24.90
C LEU A 191 2.82 -25.12 24.96
N ASP A 192 3.24 -25.82 26.03
CA ASP A 192 2.98 -27.25 26.25
C ASP A 192 1.50 -27.57 26.52
N SER A 193 0.69 -26.59 26.92
CA SER A 193 -0.71 -26.80 27.33
C SER A 193 -1.76 -26.44 26.27
N LYS A 194 -1.35 -26.10 25.04
CA LYS A 194 -2.29 -25.80 23.95
C LYS A 194 -3.09 -27.03 23.53
N GLU A 195 -4.41 -26.90 23.39
CA GLU A 195 -5.32 -28.04 23.12
C GLU A 195 -5.10 -28.69 21.75
N ASP A 196 -4.69 -27.92 20.75
CA ASP A 196 -4.42 -28.35 19.38
C ASP A 196 -3.00 -28.93 19.19
N ASN A 197 -2.15 -28.86 20.22
CA ASN A 197 -0.80 -29.43 20.18
C ASN A 197 -0.86 -30.97 20.35
N PRO A 198 -0.42 -31.77 19.35
CA PRO A 198 -0.36 -33.23 19.42
C PRO A 198 0.68 -33.76 20.42
N PHE A 199 1.59 -32.90 20.89
CA PHE A 199 2.58 -33.16 21.93
C PHE A 199 2.30 -32.38 23.21
N LYS A 200 1.03 -32.04 23.47
CA LYS A 200 0.65 -31.41 24.74
C LYS A 200 1.12 -32.23 25.93
N ASP A 201 1.44 -31.54 27.02
CA ASP A 201 2.01 -32.09 28.26
C ASP A 201 3.40 -32.78 28.12
N SER A 202 4.00 -32.83 26.91
CA SER A 202 5.28 -33.53 26.71
C SER A 202 6.44 -32.91 27.50
N VAL A 203 6.45 -31.57 27.65
CA VAL A 203 7.46 -30.89 28.48
C VAL A 203 7.25 -31.23 29.94
N LYS A 204 6.00 -31.16 30.41
CA LYS A 204 5.63 -31.54 31.78
C LYS A 204 5.97 -33.00 32.08
N GLU A 205 5.77 -33.93 31.16
CA GLU A 205 6.10 -35.35 31.35
C GLU A 205 7.61 -35.59 31.48
N LYS A 206 8.41 -34.90 30.65
CA LYS A 206 9.86 -35.05 30.57
C LYS A 206 10.60 -34.33 31.70
N PHE A 207 10.13 -33.15 32.09
CA PHE A 207 10.83 -32.23 33.00
C PHE A 207 10.08 -31.91 34.30
N GLY A 208 8.82 -32.30 34.44
CA GLY A 208 8.00 -32.02 35.63
C GLY A 208 7.90 -30.53 35.92
N SER A 209 8.21 -30.12 37.15
CA SER A 209 8.29 -28.71 37.53
C SER A 209 9.66 -28.08 37.30
N PHE A 210 10.58 -28.79 36.62
CA PHE A 210 12.01 -28.49 36.54
C PHE A 210 12.72 -28.54 37.91
N SER A 211 12.15 -29.30 38.85
CA SER A 211 12.80 -29.56 40.13
C SER A 211 13.96 -30.53 39.96
N LYS A 212 14.89 -30.55 40.92
CA LYS A 212 16.00 -31.51 40.96
C LYS A 212 15.51 -32.97 40.82
N ASP A 213 14.41 -33.30 41.50
CA ASP A 213 13.86 -34.65 41.50
C ASP A 213 13.28 -35.03 40.15
N ASP A 214 12.62 -34.09 39.47
CA ASP A 214 12.06 -34.31 38.13
C ASP A 214 13.16 -34.47 37.06
N LEU A 215 14.27 -33.76 37.21
CA LEU A 215 15.40 -33.79 36.27
C LEU A 215 16.20 -35.10 36.30
N ASN A 216 15.98 -35.97 37.30
CA ASN A 216 16.57 -37.31 37.30
C ASN A 216 16.21 -38.11 36.04
N LYS A 217 15.02 -37.90 35.45
CA LYS A 217 14.65 -38.53 34.18
C LYS A 217 15.58 -38.13 33.05
N LEU A 218 15.93 -36.84 32.95
CA LEU A 218 16.89 -36.34 31.97
C LEU A 218 18.27 -36.97 32.21
N TYR A 219 18.73 -37.02 33.47
CA TYR A 219 20.03 -37.59 33.80
C TYR A 219 20.15 -39.07 33.42
N GLU A 220 19.11 -39.87 33.66
CA GLU A 220 19.10 -41.28 33.26
C GLU A 220 19.11 -41.44 31.73
N LYS A 221 18.39 -40.58 31.01
CA LYS A 221 18.46 -40.57 29.53
C LYS A 221 19.85 -40.24 29.03
N ILE A 222 20.52 -39.23 29.60
CA ILE A 222 21.91 -38.88 29.26
C ILE A 222 22.86 -40.06 29.54
N LYS A 223 22.73 -40.73 30.69
CA LYS A 223 23.58 -41.90 31.05
C LYS A 223 23.38 -43.09 30.12
N SER A 224 22.16 -43.32 29.64
CA SER A 224 21.82 -44.48 28.79
C SER A 224 22.14 -44.28 27.29
N ALA A 225 22.26 -43.03 26.85
CA ALA A 225 22.52 -42.70 25.45
C ALA A 225 23.95 -43.08 25.02
N ASN A 226 24.11 -43.51 23.77
CA ASN A 226 25.42 -43.71 23.16
C ASN A 226 25.72 -42.70 22.03
N LEU A 227 24.69 -42.04 21.51
CA LEU A 227 24.78 -40.86 20.65
C LEU A 227 23.88 -39.75 21.22
N ILE A 228 24.47 -38.60 21.51
CA ILE A 228 23.79 -37.39 21.98
C ILE A 228 24.01 -36.29 20.94
N THR A 229 22.94 -35.76 20.35
CA THR A 229 23.00 -34.60 19.45
C THR A 229 22.62 -33.32 20.20
N ILE A 230 23.28 -32.20 19.88
CA ILE A 230 23.08 -30.92 20.56
C ILE A 230 22.98 -29.77 19.55
N ASN A 231 21.88 -29.01 19.62
CA ASN A 231 21.77 -27.66 19.06
C ASN A 231 21.57 -26.68 20.21
N LEU A 232 22.63 -25.95 20.59
CA LEU A 232 22.54 -24.87 21.59
C LEU A 232 23.34 -23.65 21.20
N GLY A 233 22.90 -22.48 21.67
CA GLY A 233 23.59 -21.19 21.51
C GLY A 233 22.92 -20.21 20.56
N ALA A 234 21.94 -20.62 19.74
CA ALA A 234 21.25 -19.67 18.84
C ALA A 234 20.43 -18.64 19.62
N ASN A 235 19.68 -19.06 20.64
CA ASN A 235 18.89 -18.15 21.46
C ASN A 235 19.79 -17.19 22.26
N ASP A 236 20.91 -17.67 22.81
CA ASP A 236 21.92 -16.83 23.47
C ASP A 236 22.48 -15.77 22.51
N TYR A 237 22.82 -16.20 21.28
CA TYR A 237 23.37 -15.34 20.25
C TYR A 237 22.39 -14.28 19.79
N LEU A 238 21.17 -14.68 19.42
CA LEU A 238 20.14 -13.77 18.93
C LEU A 238 19.69 -12.80 20.03
N ASN A 239 19.58 -13.26 21.30
CA ASN A 239 19.27 -12.38 22.43
C ASN A 239 20.32 -11.28 22.61
N ALA A 240 21.60 -11.60 22.42
CA ALA A 240 22.66 -10.61 22.54
C ALA A 240 22.74 -9.72 21.29
N LEU A 241 22.54 -10.29 20.10
CA LEU A 241 22.57 -9.59 18.82
C LEU A 241 21.46 -8.54 18.70
N LYS A 242 20.29 -8.75 19.33
CA LYS A 242 19.18 -7.79 19.33
C LYS A 242 19.61 -6.38 19.76
N ASN A 243 20.53 -6.30 20.73
CA ASN A 243 21.03 -5.04 21.27
C ASN A 243 21.93 -4.30 20.26
N LEU A 244 22.42 -5.01 19.24
CA LEU A 244 23.25 -4.49 18.17
C LEU A 244 22.43 -4.09 16.93
N PHE A 245 21.16 -4.51 16.83
CA PHE A 245 20.29 -4.16 15.70
C PHE A 245 20.19 -2.64 15.47
N PRO A 246 20.00 -1.77 16.49
CA PRO A 246 19.99 -0.33 16.27
C PRO A 246 21.28 0.18 15.64
N MET A 247 22.44 -0.37 16.03
CA MET A 247 23.73 -0.01 15.44
C MET A 247 23.83 -0.48 13.98
N ILE A 248 23.42 -1.73 13.70
CA ILE A 248 23.41 -2.34 12.36
C ILE A 248 22.52 -1.53 11.41
N PHE A 249 21.28 -1.22 11.81
CA PHE A 249 20.31 -0.53 10.95
C PHE A 249 20.55 0.98 10.86
N SER A 250 21.24 1.60 11.83
CA SER A 250 21.62 3.01 11.76
C SER A 250 22.86 3.27 10.88
N GLY A 251 23.56 2.23 10.42
CA GLY A 251 24.80 2.36 9.65
C GLY A 251 25.96 2.93 10.46
N LYS A 252 25.82 3.03 11.79
CA LYS A 252 26.91 3.38 12.72
C LYS A 252 27.80 2.16 12.98
N VAL A 253 28.19 1.49 11.91
CA VAL A 253 28.87 0.19 12.00
C VAL A 253 30.33 0.36 11.61
N GLY A 254 31.20 -0.03 12.53
CA GLY A 254 32.64 -0.13 12.33
C GLY A 254 33.22 -1.32 13.11
N PHE A 255 34.51 -1.26 13.45
CA PHE A 255 35.21 -2.31 14.21
C PHE A 255 34.56 -2.66 15.56
N SER A 256 33.78 -1.74 16.15
CA SER A 256 33.02 -1.97 17.38
C SER A 256 32.01 -3.11 17.26
N LEU A 257 31.31 -3.24 16.12
CA LEU A 257 30.33 -4.31 15.91
C LEU A 257 31.01 -5.69 15.94
N LEU A 258 32.14 -5.83 15.25
CA LEU A 258 32.92 -7.08 15.26
C LEU A 258 33.44 -7.40 16.66
N THR A 259 33.87 -6.38 17.41
CA THR A 259 34.31 -6.55 18.79
C THR A 259 33.17 -7.04 19.69
N ASP A 260 31.97 -6.49 19.54
CA ASP A 260 30.82 -6.90 20.35
C ASP A 260 30.32 -8.30 19.96
N ILE A 261 30.29 -8.63 18.67
CA ILE A 261 30.01 -10.01 18.22
C ILE A 261 31.05 -10.99 18.76
N ASN A 262 32.34 -10.63 18.79
CA ASN A 262 33.39 -11.46 19.37
C ASN A 262 33.20 -11.69 20.89
N LYS A 263 32.72 -10.69 21.63
CA LYS A 263 32.37 -10.87 23.05
C LYS A 263 31.21 -11.85 23.21
N ILE A 264 30.17 -11.71 22.38
CA ILE A 264 29.01 -12.61 22.40
C ILE A 264 29.45 -14.05 22.11
N THR A 265 30.23 -14.27 21.06
CA THR A 265 30.71 -15.61 20.69
C THR A 265 31.66 -16.21 21.73
N ALA A 266 32.46 -15.41 22.44
CA ALA A 266 33.29 -15.89 23.54
C ALA A 266 32.48 -16.42 24.72
N VAL A 267 31.36 -15.77 25.07
CA VAL A 267 30.44 -16.27 26.11
C VAL A 267 29.82 -17.60 25.69
N ILE A 268 29.33 -17.68 24.45
CA ILE A 268 28.77 -18.92 23.88
C ILE A 268 29.80 -20.06 23.92
N GLN A 269 31.05 -19.80 23.53
CA GLN A 269 32.12 -20.80 23.60
C GLN A 269 32.35 -21.30 25.03
N SER A 270 32.38 -20.39 26.01
CA SER A 270 32.58 -20.76 27.41
C SER A 270 31.44 -21.63 27.95
N ASP A 271 30.20 -21.30 27.64
CA ASP A 271 29.05 -22.05 28.15
C ASP A 271 28.86 -23.39 27.43
N ILE A 272 29.20 -23.50 26.14
CA ILE A 272 29.28 -24.79 25.43
C ILE A 272 30.29 -25.72 26.11
N ASN A 273 31.45 -25.19 26.53
CA ASN A 273 32.45 -26.00 27.25
C ASN A 273 31.87 -26.57 28.55
N LYS A 274 31.21 -25.73 29.36
CA LYS A 274 30.57 -26.16 30.61
C LYS A 274 29.47 -27.20 30.38
N VAL A 275 28.59 -26.98 29.39
CA VAL A 275 27.53 -27.94 29.04
C VAL A 275 28.14 -29.29 28.64
N SER A 276 29.17 -29.26 27.79
CA SER A 276 29.87 -30.48 27.36
C SER A 276 30.52 -31.20 28.54
N GLU A 277 31.21 -30.48 29.43
CA GLU A 277 31.84 -31.06 30.63
C GLU A 277 30.81 -31.75 31.54
N LEU A 278 29.65 -31.14 31.79
CA LEU A 278 28.58 -31.73 32.59
C LEU A 278 28.03 -33.01 31.95
N ILE A 279 27.77 -33.00 30.64
CA ILE A 279 27.29 -34.19 29.92
C ILE A 279 28.36 -35.29 29.95
N LYS A 280 29.63 -34.97 29.70
CA LYS A 280 30.72 -35.96 29.72
C LYS A 280 31.02 -36.49 31.11
N LYS A 281 30.77 -35.72 32.16
CA LYS A 281 30.82 -36.18 33.56
C LYS A 281 29.73 -37.22 33.85
N MET A 282 28.52 -37.02 33.32
CA MET A 282 27.42 -37.98 33.46
C MET A 282 27.61 -39.22 32.57
N ASN A 283 28.12 -39.03 31.35
CA ASN A 283 28.33 -40.10 30.38
C ASN A 283 29.66 -39.91 29.61
N PRO A 284 30.77 -40.49 30.12
CA PRO A 284 32.09 -40.35 29.50
C PRO A 284 32.22 -41.10 28.16
N ASN A 285 31.33 -42.05 27.88
CA ASN A 285 31.41 -42.91 26.69
C ASN A 285 30.50 -42.47 25.54
N ALA A 286 29.46 -41.67 25.80
CA ALA A 286 28.58 -41.14 24.76
C ALA A 286 29.34 -40.34 23.71
N GLN A 287 28.96 -40.55 22.45
CA GLN A 287 29.33 -39.64 21.37
C GLN A 287 28.45 -38.41 21.43
N VAL A 288 29.06 -37.26 21.72
CA VAL A 288 28.36 -35.97 21.81
C VAL A 288 28.65 -35.19 20.54
N VAL A 289 27.59 -34.85 19.81
CA VAL A 289 27.66 -34.22 18.50
C VAL A 289 26.92 -32.89 18.54
N PHE A 290 27.67 -31.79 18.50
CA PHE A 290 27.11 -30.46 18.31
C PHE A 290 26.87 -30.23 16.81
N LEU A 291 25.72 -29.64 16.47
CA LEU A 291 25.33 -29.37 15.10
C LEU A 291 25.42 -27.87 14.80
N SER A 292 25.72 -27.54 13.55
CA SER A 292 25.53 -26.18 13.04
C SER A 292 24.04 -25.82 12.96
N TYR A 293 23.75 -24.52 12.87
CA TYR A 293 22.43 -24.00 12.55
C TYR A 293 22.31 -23.71 11.05
N PRO A 294 21.18 -24.06 10.42
CA PRO A 294 20.80 -23.50 9.13
C PRO A 294 20.45 -22.01 9.26
N MET A 295 20.38 -21.31 8.13
CA MET A 295 20.11 -19.87 8.10
C MET A 295 18.73 -19.50 8.68
N PRO A 296 18.69 -18.70 9.77
CA PRO A 296 17.47 -18.06 10.24
C PRO A 296 16.87 -17.18 9.13
N LEU A 297 15.54 -17.19 8.98
CA LEU A 297 14.84 -16.45 7.92
C LEU A 297 15.38 -16.78 6.53
N LEU A 298 15.67 -18.06 6.26
CA LEU A 298 16.30 -18.54 5.04
C LEU A 298 15.72 -17.91 3.76
N ARG A 299 14.39 -17.82 3.67
CA ARG A 299 13.69 -17.24 2.50
C ARG A 299 13.90 -15.75 2.31
N LEU A 300 14.33 -15.05 3.35
CA LEU A 300 14.56 -13.60 3.35
C LEU A 300 16.05 -13.25 3.38
N THR A 301 16.95 -14.22 3.26
CA THR A 301 18.41 -14.00 3.30
C THR A 301 18.86 -12.93 2.30
N ASP A 302 18.39 -13.00 1.05
CA ASP A 302 18.70 -11.98 0.03
C ASP A 302 18.19 -10.59 0.42
N THR A 303 16.96 -10.51 0.92
CA THR A 303 16.39 -9.26 1.41
C THR A 303 17.21 -8.68 2.57
N LEU A 304 17.61 -9.51 3.53
CA LEU A 304 18.45 -9.09 4.66
C LEU A 304 19.82 -8.62 4.19
N ASN A 305 20.44 -9.36 3.26
CA ASN A 305 21.71 -8.97 2.64
C ASN A 305 21.59 -7.61 1.95
N GLU A 306 20.55 -7.39 1.14
CA GLU A 306 20.30 -6.10 0.48
C GLU A 306 20.12 -4.96 1.50
N ILE A 307 19.32 -5.16 2.55
CA ILE A 307 19.07 -4.15 3.59
C ILE A 307 20.37 -3.80 4.32
N ILE A 308 21.10 -4.82 4.80
CA ILE A 308 22.30 -4.62 5.61
C ILE A 308 23.41 -3.99 4.74
N LYS A 309 23.57 -4.40 3.48
CA LYS A 309 24.55 -3.80 2.54
C LYS A 309 24.35 -2.31 2.33
N THR A 310 23.12 -1.81 2.40
CA THR A 310 22.87 -0.35 2.31
C THR A 310 23.50 0.44 3.47
N LYS A 311 23.81 -0.23 4.57
CA LYS A 311 24.35 0.38 5.80
C LYS A 311 25.79 -0.07 6.07
N ILE A 312 26.15 -1.27 5.62
CA ILE A 312 27.43 -1.94 5.85
C ILE A 312 27.93 -2.52 4.51
N SER A 313 28.59 -1.69 3.69
CA SER A 313 28.96 -2.06 2.32
C SER A 313 30.22 -2.93 2.21
N PHE A 314 30.93 -3.20 3.30
CA PHE A 314 32.22 -3.91 3.27
C PHE A 314 32.09 -5.44 3.31
N PHE A 315 30.87 -5.97 3.46
CA PHE A 315 30.59 -7.41 3.41
C PHE A 315 29.76 -7.77 2.19
N ASP A 316 30.22 -8.78 1.45
CA ASP A 316 29.49 -9.31 0.29
C ASP A 316 28.24 -10.08 0.69
N ASP A 317 28.17 -10.73 1.85
CA ASP A 317 26.98 -11.44 2.33
C ASP A 317 26.87 -11.29 3.87
N PRO A 318 26.39 -10.14 4.36
CA PRO A 318 26.41 -9.84 5.79
C PRO A 318 25.53 -10.78 6.64
N ALA A 319 24.41 -11.28 6.13
CA ALA A 319 23.57 -12.23 6.86
C ALA A 319 24.29 -13.58 7.09
N ASP A 320 24.97 -14.08 6.04
CA ASP A 320 25.78 -15.30 6.13
C ASP A 320 26.95 -15.13 7.09
N LEU A 321 27.59 -13.95 7.09
CA LEU A 321 28.65 -13.66 8.03
C LEU A 321 28.16 -13.68 9.48
N ILE A 322 27.00 -13.06 9.76
CA ILE A 322 26.41 -13.03 11.10
C ILE A 322 26.13 -14.45 11.60
N LEU A 323 25.50 -15.31 10.79
CA LEU A 323 25.32 -16.73 11.14
C LEU A 323 26.66 -17.44 11.31
N GLY A 324 27.62 -17.16 10.44
CA GLY A 324 28.96 -17.73 10.46
C GLY A 324 29.66 -17.54 11.81
N PHE A 325 29.48 -16.39 12.47
CA PHE A 325 30.03 -16.17 13.82
C PHE A 325 29.49 -17.17 14.85
N LEU A 326 28.18 -17.47 14.84
CA LEU A 326 27.58 -18.45 15.74
C LEU A 326 28.10 -19.86 15.45
N ASN A 327 27.99 -20.32 14.20
CA ASN A 327 28.43 -21.67 13.82
C ASN A 327 29.93 -21.87 14.07
N ASN A 328 30.76 -20.86 13.80
CA ASN A 328 32.19 -20.91 14.10
C ASN A 328 32.48 -20.87 15.61
N ALA A 329 31.69 -20.18 16.42
CA ALA A 329 31.84 -20.20 17.87
C ALA A 329 31.61 -21.61 18.42
N ILE A 330 30.52 -22.27 18.01
CA ILE A 330 30.21 -23.65 18.40
C ILE A 330 31.32 -24.59 17.95
N LYS A 331 31.69 -24.54 16.66
CA LYS A 331 32.77 -25.34 16.08
C LYS A 331 34.09 -25.15 16.82
N SER A 332 34.44 -23.91 17.16
CA SER A 332 35.69 -23.58 17.85
C SER A 332 35.72 -24.14 19.28
N ALA A 333 34.63 -23.99 20.03
CA ALA A 333 34.52 -24.56 21.39
C ALA A 333 34.69 -26.08 21.35
N VAL A 334 33.95 -26.74 20.46
CA VAL A 334 33.96 -28.20 20.33
C VAL A 334 35.29 -28.74 19.83
N THR A 335 35.94 -28.05 18.88
CA THR A 335 37.26 -28.43 18.39
C THR A 335 38.31 -28.39 19.50
N LYS A 336 38.25 -27.39 20.40
CA LYS A 336 39.12 -27.32 21.57
C LYS A 336 38.85 -28.49 22.53
N LEU A 337 37.60 -28.78 22.85
CA LEU A 337 37.22 -29.89 23.72
C LEU A 337 37.63 -31.26 23.17
N ARG A 338 37.59 -31.43 21.84
CA ARG A 338 37.92 -32.69 21.17
C ARG A 338 39.37 -33.12 21.39
N VAL A 339 40.27 -32.17 21.65
CA VAL A 339 41.69 -32.45 21.98
C VAL A 339 41.77 -33.36 23.21
N ASP A 340 41.00 -33.03 24.25
CA ASP A 340 40.99 -33.78 25.52
C ASP A 340 39.92 -34.88 25.56
N ASN A 341 38.85 -34.72 24.77
CA ASN A 341 37.74 -35.67 24.71
C ASN A 341 37.37 -36.00 23.26
N LYS A 342 37.98 -37.05 22.72
CA LYS A 342 37.75 -37.48 21.32
C LYS A 342 36.29 -37.78 21.01
N ASN A 343 35.43 -38.03 22.02
CA ASN A 343 34.01 -38.35 21.85
C ASN A 343 33.11 -37.12 21.70
N VAL A 344 33.67 -35.91 21.65
CA VAL A 344 32.94 -34.67 21.36
C VAL A 344 33.28 -34.23 19.93
N SER A 345 32.25 -33.93 19.14
CA SER A 345 32.40 -33.58 17.72
C SER A 345 31.46 -32.46 17.31
N PHE A 346 31.86 -31.72 16.28
CA PHE A 346 31.00 -30.77 15.58
C PHE A 346 30.70 -31.32 14.19
N ILE A 347 29.44 -31.25 13.76
CA ILE A 347 29.02 -31.61 12.41
C ILE A 347 28.28 -30.43 11.80
N ASP A 348 28.73 -29.96 10.64
CA ASP A 348 27.99 -28.97 9.89
C ASP A 348 26.82 -29.63 9.15
N VAL A 349 25.58 -29.24 9.39
CA VAL A 349 24.40 -29.75 8.69
C VAL A 349 23.82 -28.72 7.71
N TYR A 350 24.49 -27.58 7.53
CA TYR A 350 24.04 -26.47 6.72
C TYR A 350 24.93 -26.30 5.49
N ASP A 351 24.49 -26.86 4.36
CA ASP A 351 25.06 -26.55 3.05
C ASP A 351 24.40 -25.28 2.51
N LYS A 352 25.11 -24.14 2.60
CA LYS A 352 24.58 -22.82 2.20
C LYS A 352 23.97 -22.83 0.80
N ASP A 353 24.64 -23.43 -0.18
CA ASP A 353 24.23 -23.33 -1.57
C ASP A 353 22.97 -24.18 -1.84
N ASP A 354 22.92 -25.38 -1.25
CA ASP A 354 21.75 -26.24 -1.35
C ASP A 354 20.53 -25.66 -0.63
N TRP A 355 20.72 -25.12 0.58
CA TRP A 355 19.64 -24.50 1.34
C TRP A 355 19.12 -23.21 0.70
N ALA A 356 20.00 -22.40 0.11
CA ALA A 356 19.59 -21.20 -0.62
C ALA A 356 18.76 -21.56 -1.87
N LYS A 357 19.18 -22.59 -2.61
CA LYS A 357 18.50 -23.06 -3.84
C LYS A 357 17.12 -23.66 -3.57
N ASN A 358 16.92 -24.29 -2.40
CA ASN A 358 15.68 -24.96 -2.02
C ASN A 358 14.97 -24.25 -0.84
N SER A 359 15.17 -22.93 -0.71
CA SER A 359 14.73 -22.16 0.45
C SER A 359 13.21 -22.21 0.69
N ASP A 360 12.44 -22.21 -0.39
CA ASP A 360 10.97 -22.34 -0.41
C ASP A 360 10.49 -23.71 0.07
N THR A 361 11.29 -24.75 -0.13
CA THR A 361 11.00 -26.12 0.26
C THR A 361 11.47 -26.41 1.68
N PHE A 362 12.67 -25.95 2.06
CA PHE A 362 13.26 -26.23 3.37
C PHE A 362 12.74 -25.31 4.47
N ALA A 363 12.26 -24.11 4.14
CA ALA A 363 11.69 -23.15 5.08
C ALA A 363 10.46 -22.46 4.46
N PRO A 364 9.34 -23.18 4.21
CA PRO A 364 8.20 -22.66 3.45
C PRO A 364 7.55 -21.42 4.10
N THR A 365 7.63 -21.31 5.42
CA THR A 365 7.11 -20.17 6.18
C THR A 365 8.12 -19.02 6.15
N ILE A 366 7.81 -17.94 5.43
CA ILE A 366 8.78 -16.91 5.01
C ILE A 366 9.38 -16.12 6.16
N PHE A 367 8.62 -15.97 7.23
CA PHE A 367 9.05 -15.25 8.40
C PHE A 367 9.49 -16.17 9.53
N ASP A 368 9.35 -17.49 9.39
CA ASP A 368 9.86 -18.39 10.41
C ASP A 368 11.39 -18.44 10.33
N ILE A 369 12.04 -18.46 11.50
CA ILE A 369 13.48 -18.64 11.55
C ILE A 369 13.90 -20.10 11.50
N HIS A 370 12.94 -21.01 11.68
CA HIS A 370 13.19 -22.44 11.76
C HIS A 370 13.04 -23.11 10.40
N PRO A 371 13.65 -24.29 10.22
CA PRO A 371 13.33 -25.18 9.11
C PRO A 371 11.85 -25.62 9.16
N GLY A 372 11.28 -25.84 7.98
CA GLY A 372 10.03 -26.61 7.84
C GLY A 372 10.28 -28.11 7.95
N THR A 373 9.22 -28.91 7.78
CA THR A 373 9.30 -30.37 7.92
C THR A 373 10.33 -31.00 6.98
N ILE A 374 10.40 -30.53 5.73
CA ILE A 374 11.37 -31.02 4.75
C ILE A 374 12.80 -30.56 5.12
N GLY A 375 12.96 -29.35 5.64
CA GLY A 375 14.25 -28.88 6.15
C GLY A 375 14.78 -29.72 7.32
N TYR A 376 13.92 -30.12 8.27
CA TYR A 376 14.32 -31.05 9.34
C TYR A 376 14.69 -32.44 8.82
N LYS A 377 13.96 -32.94 7.81
CA LYS A 377 14.30 -34.19 7.13
C LYS A 377 15.66 -34.10 6.43
N LYS A 378 15.97 -32.96 5.81
CA LYS A 378 17.28 -32.68 5.21
C LYS A 378 18.41 -32.65 6.24
N ILE A 379 18.22 -31.98 7.39
CA ILE A 379 19.18 -32.04 8.51
C ILE A 379 19.45 -33.49 8.92
N ALA A 380 18.39 -34.29 9.08
CA ALA A 380 18.51 -35.69 9.46
C ALA A 380 19.24 -36.54 8.42
N GLN A 381 19.00 -36.28 7.13
CA GLN A 381 19.70 -36.94 6.03
C GLN A 381 21.19 -36.63 6.05
N ASP A 382 21.57 -35.35 6.15
CA ASP A 382 22.98 -34.94 6.16
C ASP A 382 23.70 -35.45 7.41
N LEU A 383 23.03 -35.41 8.57
CA LEU A 383 23.54 -35.97 9.81
C LEU A 383 23.74 -37.50 9.73
N PHE A 384 22.75 -38.23 9.19
CA PHE A 384 22.86 -39.67 8.98
C PHE A 384 24.12 -40.01 8.17
N LEU A 385 24.31 -39.31 7.06
CA LEU A 385 25.40 -39.61 6.14
C LEU A 385 26.76 -39.30 6.73
N LYS A 386 26.88 -38.15 7.39
CA LYS A 386 28.12 -37.76 8.05
C LYS A 386 28.47 -38.80 9.11
N LEU A 387 27.51 -39.23 9.93
CA LEU A 387 27.77 -40.21 10.99
C LEU A 387 28.06 -41.64 10.50
N PHE A 388 27.34 -42.14 9.49
CA PHE A 388 27.33 -43.59 9.20
C PHE A 388 28.11 -44.02 7.97
N LEU A 389 28.40 -43.13 7.01
CA LEU A 389 29.12 -43.50 5.79
C LEU A 389 30.61 -43.76 6.01
N LYS A 390 31.17 -44.66 5.19
CA LYS A 390 32.60 -44.95 5.11
C LYS A 390 33.38 -43.76 4.51
N GLN A 391 32.82 -43.15 3.45
CA GLN A 391 33.38 -42.06 2.62
C GLN A 391 34.55 -42.44 1.70
N ASN A 392 34.71 -43.73 1.41
CA ASN A 392 35.84 -44.21 0.59
C ASN A 392 35.62 -43.96 -0.92
N ASN A 393 34.38 -43.63 -1.33
CA ASN A 393 33.95 -43.51 -2.72
C ASN A 393 33.28 -42.15 -3.03
N GLN A 394 33.85 -41.03 -2.57
CA GLN A 394 33.29 -39.68 -2.75
C GLN A 394 32.79 -39.41 -4.18
N LYS A 395 33.61 -39.74 -5.20
CA LYS A 395 33.28 -39.53 -6.62
C LYS A 395 32.06 -40.35 -7.08
N GLU A 396 31.86 -41.55 -6.53
CA GLU A 396 30.68 -42.36 -6.85
C GLU A 396 29.42 -41.76 -6.21
N LEU A 397 29.53 -41.31 -4.96
CA LEU A 397 28.42 -40.73 -4.21
C LEU A 397 27.97 -39.37 -4.77
N SER A 398 28.91 -38.53 -5.21
CA SER A 398 28.62 -37.26 -5.89
C SER A 398 27.85 -37.45 -7.22
N ASN A 399 27.92 -38.62 -7.85
CA ASN A 399 27.10 -38.91 -9.04
C ASN A 399 25.65 -39.25 -8.70
N LEU A 400 25.36 -39.66 -7.47
CA LEU A 400 24.01 -39.99 -7.01
C LEU A 400 23.27 -38.74 -6.52
N ILE A 401 24.00 -37.80 -5.91
CA ILE A 401 23.46 -36.57 -5.32
C ILE A 401 24.25 -35.38 -5.88
N SER A 402 23.62 -34.61 -6.76
CA SER A 402 24.29 -33.56 -7.54
C SER A 402 24.86 -32.42 -6.71
N ASN A 403 24.30 -32.19 -5.52
CA ASN A 403 24.72 -31.10 -4.63
C ASN A 403 25.91 -31.52 -3.73
N TRP A 404 26.34 -32.78 -3.75
CA TRP A 404 27.50 -33.23 -2.99
C TRP A 404 28.80 -33.00 -3.74
N ASP A 405 29.24 -31.75 -3.69
CA ASP A 405 30.49 -31.32 -4.29
C ASP A 405 31.70 -31.66 -3.38
N LYS A 406 32.90 -31.23 -3.78
CA LYS A 406 34.10 -31.44 -2.97
C LYS A 406 34.02 -30.70 -1.63
N ILE A 407 33.37 -29.53 -1.58
CA ILE A 407 33.27 -28.68 -0.39
C ILE A 407 32.42 -29.37 0.68
N TYR A 408 31.27 -29.93 0.31
CA TYR A 408 30.37 -30.66 1.20
C TYR A 408 31.10 -31.74 2.02
N PHE A 409 31.94 -32.54 1.37
CA PHE A 409 32.69 -33.61 2.05
C PHE A 409 33.92 -33.10 2.81
N THR A 410 34.64 -32.12 2.26
CA THR A 410 35.91 -31.65 2.87
C THR A 410 35.70 -30.71 4.06
N ASN A 411 34.53 -30.08 4.18
CA ASN A 411 34.20 -29.19 5.30
C ASN A 411 34.29 -29.89 6.66
N ASP A 412 33.99 -31.19 6.73
CA ASP A 412 33.98 -31.98 7.96
C ASP A 412 34.97 -33.17 7.95
N GLU A 413 35.81 -33.30 6.93
CA GLU A 413 36.71 -34.46 6.76
C GLU A 413 37.63 -34.65 7.98
N ASN A 414 37.55 -35.83 8.60
CA ASN A 414 38.28 -36.22 9.81
C ASN A 414 38.02 -35.36 11.07
N LYS A 415 36.98 -34.52 11.07
CA LYS A 415 36.67 -33.59 12.19
C LYS A 415 35.73 -34.18 13.23
N PHE A 416 35.13 -35.35 12.97
CA PHE A 416 34.20 -36.02 13.87
C PHE A 416 34.38 -37.55 13.83
N ASN A 417 33.83 -38.26 14.83
CA ASN A 417 33.89 -39.72 14.86
C ASN A 417 32.76 -40.33 14.03
N LYS A 418 33.12 -41.23 13.11
CA LYS A 418 32.14 -42.04 12.37
C LYS A 418 31.69 -43.23 13.20
N LEU A 419 30.43 -43.61 13.04
CA LEU A 419 29.78 -44.72 13.73
C LEU A 419 29.70 -45.94 12.81
N ASN A 420 30.30 -47.05 13.25
CA ASN A 420 30.27 -48.32 12.54
C ASN A 420 29.03 -49.13 12.96
N LEU A 421 27.84 -48.62 12.64
CA LEU A 421 26.55 -49.25 12.97
C LEU A 421 26.07 -50.22 11.86
N PHE A 422 26.25 -49.82 10.60
CA PHE A 422 25.73 -50.53 9.41
C PHE A 422 26.82 -51.14 8.51
N ASN A 423 28.06 -50.73 8.71
CA ASN A 423 29.14 -50.86 7.73
C ASN A 423 29.63 -52.30 7.49
N GLN A 424 29.17 -53.28 8.28
CA GLN A 424 29.41 -54.71 8.03
C GLN A 424 28.40 -55.33 7.06
N LYS A 425 27.20 -54.75 6.92
CA LYS A 425 26.08 -55.32 6.15
C LYS A 425 25.77 -54.53 4.88
N TYR A 426 26.02 -53.22 4.89
CA TYR A 426 25.65 -52.33 3.79
C TYR A 426 26.86 -51.53 3.27
N SER A 427 26.88 -51.30 1.96
CA SER A 427 27.78 -50.36 1.29
C SER A 427 27.29 -48.91 1.42
N ASP A 428 28.18 -47.94 1.22
CA ASP A 428 27.81 -46.51 1.26
C ASP A 428 26.71 -46.18 0.25
N ARG A 429 26.78 -46.76 -0.96
CA ARG A 429 25.78 -46.56 -2.00
C ARG A 429 24.40 -47.07 -1.57
N GLU A 430 24.32 -48.25 -0.96
CA GLU A 430 23.05 -48.80 -0.46
C GLU A 430 22.47 -47.94 0.67
N LEU A 431 23.32 -47.43 1.57
CA LEU A 431 22.91 -46.51 2.63
C LEU A 431 22.35 -45.21 2.04
N VAL A 432 23.04 -44.61 1.07
CA VAL A 432 22.55 -43.41 0.37
C VAL A 432 21.22 -43.69 -0.32
N GLN A 433 21.10 -44.79 -1.06
CA GLN A 433 19.86 -45.14 -1.75
C GLN A 433 18.67 -45.37 -0.80
N LYS A 434 18.90 -45.87 0.41
CA LYS A 434 17.86 -46.03 1.42
C LYS A 434 17.40 -44.72 2.06
N VAL A 435 18.26 -43.71 2.10
CA VAL A 435 18.00 -42.42 2.77
C VAL A 435 17.57 -41.32 1.81
N TYR A 436 18.12 -41.31 0.59
CA TYR A 436 17.81 -40.32 -0.46
C TYR A 436 16.96 -40.88 -1.59
N GLY A 437 17.11 -42.17 -1.93
CA GLY A 437 16.44 -42.81 -3.06
C GLY A 437 17.35 -42.97 -4.27
N THR A 438 16.77 -43.01 -5.47
CA THR A 438 17.54 -43.06 -6.73
C THR A 438 18.00 -41.67 -7.21
N SER A 439 17.38 -40.62 -6.67
CA SER A 439 17.76 -39.22 -6.82
C SER A 439 17.61 -38.48 -5.48
N GLU A 440 18.23 -37.30 -5.36
CA GLU A 440 18.18 -36.47 -4.15
C GLU A 440 16.75 -36.14 -3.67
N LYS A 441 15.81 -36.01 -4.62
CA LYS A 441 14.44 -35.57 -4.33
C LYS A 441 13.49 -36.72 -4.02
N ASP A 442 13.87 -37.98 -4.32
CA ASP A 442 12.95 -39.11 -4.30
C ASP A 442 12.38 -39.39 -2.91
N ILE A 443 13.24 -39.47 -1.90
CA ILE A 443 12.80 -39.69 -0.51
C ILE A 443 12.54 -38.37 0.20
N LEU A 444 13.33 -37.33 -0.09
CA LEU A 444 13.21 -36.04 0.57
C LEU A 444 11.81 -35.42 0.41
N LEU A 445 11.27 -35.42 -0.81
CA LEU A 445 9.97 -34.82 -1.12
C LEU A 445 8.79 -35.79 -1.00
N LYS A 446 9.06 -37.10 -0.86
CA LYS A 446 8.00 -38.09 -0.68
C LYS A 446 7.44 -38.01 0.74
N LEU A 447 6.12 -37.84 0.80
CA LEU A 447 5.36 -37.89 2.04
C LEU A 447 5.49 -39.28 2.68
N ASP A 448 6.11 -39.35 3.86
CA ASP A 448 6.29 -40.58 4.62
C ASP A 448 5.25 -40.73 5.75
N GLU A 449 5.27 -41.87 6.44
CA GLU A 449 4.32 -42.19 7.51
C GLU A 449 4.32 -41.14 8.64
N LEU A 450 5.49 -40.57 8.98
CA LEU A 450 5.57 -39.50 9.97
C LEU A 450 4.81 -38.27 9.47
N GLN A 451 5.08 -37.83 8.25
CA GLN A 451 4.43 -36.64 7.68
C GLN A 451 2.92 -36.84 7.48
N ILE A 452 2.47 -38.05 7.09
CA ILE A 452 1.05 -38.39 6.92
C ILE A 452 0.29 -38.20 8.25
N LYS A 453 0.88 -38.62 9.37
CA LYS A 453 0.26 -38.51 10.71
C LYS A 453 -0.11 -37.08 11.09
N PHE A 454 0.65 -36.09 10.62
CA PHE A 454 0.47 -34.68 10.98
C PHE A 454 -0.24 -33.85 9.89
N LYS A 455 -0.59 -34.45 8.75
CA LYS A 455 -1.19 -33.73 7.61
C LYS A 455 -2.45 -32.93 7.96
N ASN A 456 -3.26 -33.45 8.89
CA ASN A 456 -4.53 -32.83 9.29
C ASN A 456 -4.41 -31.86 10.48
N VAL A 457 -3.23 -31.76 11.10
CA VAL A 457 -2.96 -30.87 12.24
C VAL A 457 -2.21 -29.60 11.79
N LYS A 458 -1.95 -29.48 10.49
CA LYS A 458 -1.32 -28.30 9.91
C LYS A 458 -2.30 -27.13 9.96
N HIS A 459 -2.11 -26.24 10.91
CA HIS A 459 -2.84 -24.99 11.03
C HIS A 459 -1.89 -23.83 10.71
N SER A 460 -2.20 -23.06 9.67
CA SER A 460 -1.49 -21.82 9.37
C SER A 460 -1.77 -20.80 10.50
N SER A 461 -1.02 -20.91 11.60
CA SER A 461 -1.20 -20.08 12.79
C SER A 461 -0.40 -18.78 12.70
N MET A 462 -0.10 -18.28 11.49
CA MET A 462 0.68 -17.05 11.31
C MET A 462 0.04 -15.89 12.08
N LYS A 463 -1.30 -15.86 12.15
CA LYS A 463 -2.05 -14.94 13.02
C LYS A 463 -1.66 -15.08 14.48
N ASP A 464 -1.82 -16.28 15.05
CA ASP A 464 -1.62 -16.51 16.47
C ASP A 464 -0.16 -16.36 16.88
N VAL A 465 0.78 -16.74 16.00
CA VAL A 465 2.22 -16.59 16.20
C VAL A 465 2.61 -15.12 16.18
N VAL A 466 2.17 -14.35 15.16
CA VAL A 466 2.45 -12.91 15.06
C VAL A 466 1.82 -12.17 16.23
N SER A 467 0.55 -12.40 16.52
CA SER A 467 -0.17 -11.74 17.61
C SER A 467 0.43 -12.07 18.98
N SER A 468 0.74 -13.33 19.26
CA SER A 468 1.39 -13.75 20.52
C SER A 468 2.77 -13.13 20.68
N TYR A 469 3.52 -13.03 19.58
CA TYR A 469 4.85 -12.47 19.63
C TYR A 469 4.84 -10.96 19.86
N VAL A 470 4.06 -10.20 19.08
CA VAL A 470 4.05 -8.74 19.22
C VAL A 470 3.59 -8.34 20.62
N ASN A 471 2.58 -9.02 21.15
CA ASN A 471 2.09 -8.77 22.51
C ASN A 471 3.14 -9.04 23.59
N SER A 472 3.97 -10.07 23.40
CA SER A 472 5.02 -10.44 24.36
C SER A 472 6.30 -9.58 24.24
N ASN A 473 6.50 -8.84 23.13
CA ASN A 473 7.77 -8.19 22.79
C ASN A 473 7.57 -6.75 22.28
N LYS A 474 6.58 -6.05 22.85
CA LYS A 474 6.18 -4.70 22.40
C LYS A 474 7.36 -3.72 22.35
N THR A 475 8.30 -3.80 23.29
CA THR A 475 9.47 -2.89 23.36
C THR A 475 10.44 -3.09 22.19
N GLU A 476 10.74 -4.33 21.83
CA GLU A 476 11.61 -4.70 20.72
C GLU A 476 10.96 -4.38 19.39
N VAL A 477 9.69 -4.77 19.24
CA VAL A 477 8.83 -4.35 18.12
C VAL A 477 8.87 -2.84 17.96
N LYS A 478 8.76 -2.11 19.06
CA LYS A 478 8.78 -0.66 19.09
C LYS A 478 10.07 -0.05 18.65
N MET A 479 11.18 -0.51 19.23
CA MET A 479 12.51 -0.04 18.86
C MET A 479 12.79 -0.29 17.38
N LEU A 480 12.39 -1.45 16.88
CA LEU A 480 12.59 -1.86 15.50
C LEU A 480 11.77 -1.00 14.54
N VAL A 481 10.46 -0.86 14.79
CA VAL A 481 9.55 -0.04 14.00
C VAL A 481 10.02 1.42 14.03
N LYS A 482 10.34 2.00 15.20
CA LYS A 482 10.90 3.38 15.31
C LYS A 482 12.19 3.55 14.51
N THR A 483 13.12 2.61 14.64
CA THR A 483 14.38 2.61 13.89
C THR A 483 14.12 2.54 12.38
N MET A 484 13.15 1.73 11.95
CA MET A 484 12.81 1.62 10.54
C MET A 484 12.15 2.87 10.00
N PHE A 485 11.12 3.36 10.69
CA PHE A 485 10.43 4.59 10.33
C PHE A 485 11.40 5.78 10.26
N SER A 486 12.29 5.96 11.24
CA SER A 486 13.31 7.02 11.18
C SER A 486 14.28 6.85 9.99
N GLN A 487 14.54 5.62 9.57
CA GLN A 487 15.33 5.31 8.38
C GLN A 487 14.54 5.34 7.09
N VAL A 488 13.19 5.37 7.13
CA VAL A 488 12.33 5.39 5.93
C VAL A 488 12.83 6.51 5.04
N ALA A 489 12.94 7.77 5.47
CA ALA A 489 13.47 8.87 4.64
C ALA A 489 14.77 8.54 3.83
N SER A 490 15.68 7.72 4.38
CA SER A 490 16.94 7.32 3.74
C SER A 490 16.80 6.33 2.58
N PHE A 491 15.70 5.58 2.45
CA PHE A 491 15.50 4.66 1.30
C PHE A 491 14.86 5.33 0.07
N GLY A 492 14.95 6.66 -0.04
CA GLY A 492 14.56 7.41 -1.24
C GLY A 492 13.05 7.61 -1.39
N PHE A 493 12.33 7.76 -0.28
CA PHE A 493 10.89 7.97 -0.28
C PHE A 493 10.52 9.40 -0.68
N PRO A 494 9.51 9.58 -1.55
CA PRO A 494 9.08 10.89 -2.03
C PRO A 494 7.99 11.52 -1.12
N LEU A 495 7.82 11.02 0.11
CA LEU A 495 6.78 11.45 1.04
C LEU A 495 7.37 11.97 2.33
N ASP A 496 6.84 13.10 2.76
CA ASP A 496 7.15 13.68 4.04
C ASP A 496 6.44 12.91 5.16
N LEU A 497 7.11 11.89 5.69
CA LEU A 497 6.61 11.11 6.84
C LEU A 497 6.94 11.76 8.18
N SER A 498 7.49 12.98 8.20
CA SER A 498 7.88 13.67 9.44
C SER A 498 6.74 13.73 10.45
N SER A 499 5.49 13.84 9.99
CA SER A 499 4.31 13.95 10.86
C SER A 499 3.94 12.61 11.49
N LEU A 500 4.02 11.52 10.73
CA LEU A 500 3.86 10.16 11.26
C LEU A 500 5.02 9.83 12.22
N LEU A 501 6.25 10.20 11.84
CA LEU A 501 7.45 10.02 12.66
C LEU A 501 7.35 10.75 14.00
N ASN A 502 6.95 12.02 13.97
CA ASN A 502 6.74 12.82 15.18
C ASN A 502 5.62 12.23 16.04
N PHE A 503 4.56 11.70 15.42
CA PHE A 503 3.46 11.07 16.14
C PHE A 503 3.90 9.80 16.87
N ILE A 504 4.60 8.90 16.17
CA ILE A 504 5.06 7.62 16.73
C ILE A 504 6.33 7.75 17.58
N ASN A 505 7.00 8.91 17.56
CA ASN A 505 8.13 9.17 18.46
C ASN A 505 7.67 9.18 19.92
N ASP A 506 6.43 9.63 20.19
CA ASP A 506 5.80 9.47 21.50
C ASP A 506 5.49 7.98 21.79
N ASP A 507 5.90 7.54 22.97
CA ASP A 507 5.84 6.12 23.34
C ASP A 507 4.40 5.61 23.47
N GLN A 508 3.48 6.41 24.01
CA GLN A 508 2.08 6.00 24.20
C GLN A 508 1.32 5.93 22.87
N ASN A 509 1.63 6.86 21.96
CA ASN A 509 1.08 6.89 20.62
C ASN A 509 1.56 5.72 19.78
N PHE A 510 2.84 5.37 19.91
CA PHE A 510 3.40 4.19 19.28
C PHE A 510 2.69 2.91 19.72
N ASP A 511 2.61 2.69 21.03
CA ASP A 511 2.03 1.46 21.60
C ASP A 511 0.58 1.32 21.17
N TRP A 512 -0.15 2.43 21.18
CA TRP A 512 -1.52 2.49 20.71
C TRP A 512 -1.65 2.13 19.21
N ILE A 513 -0.81 2.67 18.31
CA ILE A 513 -0.88 2.32 16.87
C ILE A 513 -0.60 0.84 16.67
N VAL A 514 0.47 0.32 17.27
CA VAL A 514 0.86 -1.08 17.08
C VAL A 514 -0.22 -2.02 17.59
N ASP A 515 -0.72 -1.79 18.80
CA ASP A 515 -1.82 -2.59 19.37
C ASP A 515 -3.06 -2.52 18.49
N SER A 516 -3.40 -1.33 17.98
CA SER A 516 -4.56 -1.16 17.10
C SER A 516 -4.38 -1.94 15.80
N LEU A 517 -3.21 -1.85 15.15
CA LEU A 517 -2.94 -2.54 13.89
C LEU A 517 -2.95 -4.07 14.01
N ILE A 518 -2.46 -4.62 15.13
CA ILE A 518 -2.51 -6.07 15.38
C ILE A 518 -3.93 -6.53 15.62
N ASN A 519 -4.68 -5.80 16.44
CA ASN A 519 -6.06 -6.15 16.78
C ASN A 519 -7.02 -6.00 15.58
N SER A 520 -6.65 -5.19 14.59
CA SER A 520 -7.45 -4.96 13.38
C SER A 520 -7.35 -6.03 12.29
N GLU A 521 -6.53 -7.06 12.49
CA GLU A 521 -6.19 -8.09 11.50
C GLU A 521 -5.47 -7.58 10.23
N VAL A 522 -5.27 -6.27 10.06
CA VAL A 522 -4.57 -5.68 8.90
C VAL A 522 -3.19 -6.31 8.70
N ILE A 523 -2.40 -6.37 9.77
CA ILE A 523 -1.05 -6.91 9.74
C ILE A 523 -1.09 -8.41 9.43
N THR A 524 -1.94 -9.15 10.12
CA THR A 524 -2.11 -10.58 9.92
C THR A 524 -2.50 -10.92 8.48
N ASN A 525 -3.52 -10.25 7.94
CA ASN A 525 -4.01 -10.49 6.59
C ASN A 525 -2.95 -10.13 5.55
N LEU A 526 -2.20 -9.06 5.79
CA LEU A 526 -1.10 -8.65 4.94
C LEU A 526 0.03 -9.70 4.93
N LEU A 527 0.44 -10.21 6.09
CA LEU A 527 1.50 -11.23 6.18
C LEU A 527 1.03 -12.57 5.59
N PHE A 528 -0.23 -12.94 5.80
CA PHE A 528 -0.85 -14.13 5.21
C PHE A 528 -0.91 -14.03 3.68
N ASN A 529 -1.37 -12.90 3.15
CA ASN A 529 -1.44 -12.67 1.71
C ASN A 529 -0.04 -12.67 1.08
N LEU A 530 0.96 -12.11 1.77
CA LEU A 530 2.34 -12.16 1.33
C LEU A 530 2.88 -13.58 1.29
N GLN A 531 2.72 -14.33 2.39
CA GLN A 531 3.11 -15.73 2.48
C GLN A 531 2.50 -16.55 1.34
N ASN A 532 1.22 -16.33 1.04
CA ASN A 532 0.55 -17.01 -0.07
C ASN A 532 1.17 -16.61 -1.41
N ALA A 533 1.30 -15.30 -1.68
CA ALA A 533 1.86 -14.81 -2.94
C ALA A 533 3.25 -15.38 -3.22
N VAL A 534 4.16 -15.38 -2.24
CA VAL A 534 5.51 -15.94 -2.43
C VAL A 534 5.57 -17.47 -2.46
N ASN A 535 4.51 -18.16 -2.02
CA ASN A 535 4.40 -19.63 -2.12
C ASN A 535 3.78 -20.08 -3.44
N THR A 536 2.92 -19.26 -4.03
CA THR A 536 2.14 -19.64 -5.22
C THR A 536 2.66 -19.00 -6.51
N ASP A 537 3.06 -17.73 -6.43
CA ASP A 537 3.38 -16.92 -7.59
C ASP A 537 4.89 -16.98 -7.89
N ASP A 538 5.25 -17.03 -9.17
CA ASP A 538 6.63 -16.89 -9.67
C ASP A 538 6.99 -15.39 -9.74
N LEU A 539 7.34 -14.81 -8.59
CA LEU A 539 7.63 -13.37 -8.47
C LEU A 539 9.06 -13.01 -8.87
N ASP A 540 9.98 -13.97 -8.86
CA ASP A 540 11.36 -13.85 -9.33
C ASP A 540 11.53 -14.20 -10.82
N GLN A 541 10.45 -14.61 -11.49
CA GLN A 541 10.34 -14.84 -12.94
C GLN A 541 11.33 -15.88 -13.45
N ASN A 542 11.53 -16.94 -12.67
CA ASN A 542 12.50 -18.00 -12.96
C ASN A 542 11.86 -19.22 -13.67
N GLY A 543 10.53 -19.20 -13.86
CA GLY A 543 9.76 -20.27 -14.50
C GLY A 543 9.38 -21.43 -13.57
N ILE A 544 9.62 -21.32 -12.26
CA ILE A 544 9.28 -22.29 -11.22
C ILE A 544 8.12 -21.71 -10.40
N ALA A 545 7.16 -22.55 -10.02
CA ALA A 545 6.05 -22.12 -9.16
C ALA A 545 6.55 -21.77 -7.75
N GLY A 546 6.03 -20.68 -7.19
CA GLY A 546 6.53 -20.10 -5.94
C GLY A 546 7.83 -19.32 -6.15
N THR A 547 8.15 -18.43 -5.21
CA THR A 547 9.30 -17.52 -5.32
C THR A 547 10.49 -18.06 -4.53
N GLN A 548 11.55 -18.52 -5.20
CA GLN A 548 12.76 -19.03 -4.53
C GLN A 548 13.65 -17.88 -4.05
N LYS A 549 13.78 -16.81 -4.86
CA LYS A 549 14.60 -15.65 -4.51
C LYS A 549 13.76 -14.44 -4.12
N ILE A 550 13.63 -14.18 -2.82
CA ILE A 550 12.87 -13.02 -2.32
C ILE A 550 13.79 -11.81 -2.13
N THR A 551 13.80 -10.90 -3.11
CA THR A 551 14.52 -9.62 -3.06
C THR A 551 13.72 -8.53 -2.35
N LEU A 552 14.41 -7.46 -1.90
CA LEU A 552 13.72 -6.30 -1.31
C LEU A 552 12.75 -5.66 -2.32
N ALA A 553 13.07 -5.71 -3.61
CA ALA A 553 12.20 -5.19 -4.67
C ALA A 553 10.88 -5.96 -4.80
N ILE A 554 10.94 -7.30 -4.74
CA ILE A 554 9.74 -8.17 -4.79
C ILE A 554 8.85 -7.90 -3.58
N LEU A 555 9.43 -7.89 -2.39
CA LEU A 555 8.71 -7.61 -1.14
C LEU A 555 8.05 -6.23 -1.18
N LYS A 556 8.80 -5.20 -1.62
CA LYS A 556 8.25 -3.85 -1.83
C LYS A 556 7.06 -3.86 -2.77
N ASP A 557 7.14 -4.54 -3.92
CA ASP A 557 6.05 -4.58 -4.89
C ASP A 557 4.81 -5.32 -4.37
N GLN A 558 4.99 -6.47 -3.70
CA GLN A 558 3.86 -7.25 -3.18
C GLN A 558 3.10 -6.50 -2.10
N PHE A 559 3.80 -5.89 -1.16
CA PHE A 559 3.09 -5.12 -0.15
C PHE A 559 2.42 -3.87 -0.74
N VAL A 560 3.00 -3.21 -1.75
CA VAL A 560 2.29 -2.12 -2.45
C VAL A 560 1.00 -2.63 -3.04
N LYS A 561 1.07 -3.76 -3.76
CA LYS A 561 -0.09 -4.38 -4.37
C LYS A 561 -1.15 -4.71 -3.33
N MET A 562 -0.76 -5.22 -2.16
CA MET A 562 -1.67 -5.60 -1.07
C MET A 562 -2.28 -4.38 -0.37
N LEU A 563 -1.46 -3.40 0.02
CA LEU A 563 -1.94 -2.18 0.66
C LEU A 563 -2.68 -1.24 -0.31
N SER A 564 -2.65 -1.48 -1.62
CA SER A 564 -3.45 -0.73 -2.61
C SER A 564 -4.88 -1.25 -2.74
N LYS A 565 -5.24 -2.34 -2.05
CA LYS A 565 -6.57 -2.93 -2.14
C LYS A 565 -7.51 -2.35 -1.08
N ASP A 566 -8.78 -2.22 -1.44
CA ASP A 566 -9.85 -1.71 -0.57
C ASP A 566 -9.95 -2.46 0.76
N ASP A 567 -9.75 -3.78 0.73
CA ASP A 567 -9.79 -4.69 1.89
C ASP A 567 -8.61 -4.53 2.85
N ALA A 568 -7.56 -3.81 2.48
CA ALA A 568 -6.44 -3.45 3.35
C ALA A 568 -6.51 -1.99 3.83
N ILE A 569 -6.90 -1.07 2.93
CA ILE A 569 -6.91 0.38 3.19
C ILE A 569 -7.95 0.75 4.24
N LEU A 570 -9.19 0.24 4.11
CA LEU A 570 -10.27 0.65 5.00
C LEU A 570 -10.11 0.12 6.42
N PRO A 571 -9.76 -1.16 6.65
CA PRO A 571 -9.49 -1.62 8.01
C PRO A 571 -8.32 -0.85 8.66
N PHE A 572 -7.27 -0.52 7.91
CA PHE A 572 -6.16 0.30 8.39
C PHE A 572 -6.63 1.71 8.83
N ILE A 573 -7.38 2.40 7.97
CA ILE A 573 -7.90 3.74 8.25
C ILE A 573 -8.90 3.72 9.42
N ASN A 574 -9.83 2.77 9.45
CA ASN A 574 -10.81 2.60 10.53
C ASN A 574 -10.11 2.37 11.87
N THR A 575 -9.05 1.57 11.88
CA THR A 575 -8.25 1.27 13.07
C THR A 575 -7.57 2.51 13.64
N LEU A 576 -6.92 3.30 12.78
CA LEU A 576 -6.27 4.54 13.19
C LEU A 576 -7.28 5.58 13.70
N VAL A 577 -8.47 5.65 13.11
CA VAL A 577 -9.46 6.67 13.46
C VAL A 577 -10.37 6.28 14.63
N LEU A 578 -10.64 4.99 14.84
CA LEU A 578 -11.36 4.54 16.03
C LEU A 578 -10.62 4.86 17.32
N GLY A 579 -9.32 4.59 17.35
CA GLY A 579 -8.53 4.83 18.55
C GLY A 579 -8.21 6.30 18.81
N LEU A 580 -8.62 7.22 17.92
CA LEU A 580 -8.52 8.67 18.14
C LEU A 580 -9.57 9.24 19.08
N LYS A 581 -10.70 8.56 19.26
CA LYS A 581 -11.79 9.02 20.12
C LYS A 581 -11.34 9.30 21.54
N THR A 582 -10.38 8.53 22.02
CA THR A 582 -9.86 8.57 23.40
C THR A 582 -8.59 9.41 23.53
N LYS A 583 -8.19 10.18 22.51
CA LYS A 583 -6.93 10.95 22.46
C LYS A 583 -7.15 12.46 22.60
N THR A 584 -6.09 13.18 22.99
CA THR A 584 -6.10 14.64 23.13
C THR A 584 -6.26 15.35 21.78
N ASP A 585 -6.66 16.62 21.77
CA ASP A 585 -6.83 17.39 20.53
C ASP A 585 -5.51 17.55 19.75
N GLN A 586 -4.38 17.62 20.46
CA GLN A 586 -3.05 17.64 19.83
C GLN A 586 -2.73 16.29 19.15
N GLN A 587 -3.05 15.16 19.78
CA GLN A 587 -2.88 13.82 19.19
C GLN A 587 -3.83 13.61 18.01
N LYS A 588 -5.09 14.07 18.12
CA LYS A 588 -6.07 14.08 17.02
C LYS A 588 -5.58 14.89 15.83
N SER A 589 -4.98 16.06 16.05
CA SER A 589 -4.41 16.90 15.00
C SER A 589 -3.22 16.23 14.27
N SER A 590 -2.33 15.56 15.02
CA SER A 590 -1.21 14.83 14.42
C SER A 590 -1.68 13.65 13.56
N ILE A 591 -2.63 12.84 14.03
CA ILE A 591 -3.14 11.71 13.24
C ILE A 591 -4.02 12.20 12.10
N LYS A 592 -4.78 13.28 12.28
CA LYS A 592 -5.48 13.95 11.19
C LYS A 592 -4.54 14.27 10.05
N LYS A 593 -3.36 14.82 10.36
CA LYS A 593 -2.33 15.07 9.34
C LYS A 593 -1.82 13.77 8.70
N VAL A 594 -1.55 12.73 9.48
CA VAL A 594 -1.14 11.40 8.96
C VAL A 594 -2.19 10.78 8.05
N VAL A 595 -3.45 10.76 8.47
CA VAL A 595 -4.58 10.24 7.71
C VAL A 595 -4.78 11.08 6.46
N SER A 596 -4.72 12.42 6.55
CA SER A 596 -4.74 13.32 5.39
C SER A 596 -3.61 13.03 4.41
N ASP A 597 -2.37 12.81 4.86
CA ASP A 597 -1.22 12.52 4.00
C ASP A 597 -1.31 11.12 3.36
N PHE A 598 -1.77 10.13 4.14
CA PHE A 598 -2.02 8.77 3.67
C PHE A 598 -3.14 8.73 2.64
N LEU A 599 -4.27 9.35 2.96
CA LEU A 599 -5.40 9.51 2.08
C LEU A 599 -5.00 10.31 0.85
N LYS A 600 -4.28 11.43 0.98
CA LYS A 600 -3.76 12.21 -0.16
C LYS A 600 -3.04 11.33 -1.16
N THR A 601 -2.15 10.48 -0.67
CA THR A 601 -1.40 9.61 -1.57
C THR A 601 -2.26 8.48 -2.15
N THR A 602 -3.21 7.95 -1.37
CA THR A 602 -4.19 6.96 -1.82
C THR A 602 -5.12 7.55 -2.89
N PHE A 603 -5.53 8.80 -2.71
CA PHE A 603 -6.41 9.59 -3.58
C PHE A 603 -5.69 10.12 -4.83
N GLU A 604 -4.38 10.33 -4.78
CA GLU A 604 -3.53 10.60 -5.95
C GLU A 604 -3.34 9.35 -6.85
N ASN A 605 -3.77 8.17 -6.40
CA ASN A 605 -3.78 6.94 -7.20
C ASN A 605 -4.98 6.96 -8.17
N ASP A 606 -4.77 6.44 -9.38
CA ASP A 606 -5.66 6.52 -10.54
C ASP A 606 -7.14 6.25 -10.24
N GLN A 607 -7.41 5.37 -9.27
CA GLN A 607 -8.73 4.85 -8.91
C GLN A 607 -9.73 5.91 -8.48
N MET A 608 -9.29 6.96 -7.78
CA MET A 608 -10.21 8.03 -7.37
C MET A 608 -10.43 9.05 -8.46
N GLY A 609 -9.43 9.28 -9.33
CA GLY A 609 -9.65 9.93 -10.61
C GLY A 609 -10.67 9.17 -11.47
N THR A 610 -10.56 7.83 -11.53
CA THR A 610 -11.51 6.94 -12.20
C THR A 610 -12.90 6.97 -11.57
N LEU A 611 -12.98 7.03 -10.24
CA LEU A 611 -14.25 6.96 -9.51
C LEU A 611 -14.97 8.31 -9.50
N LEU A 612 -14.24 9.42 -9.29
CA LEU A 612 -14.76 10.77 -9.55
C LEU A 612 -15.15 10.94 -11.03
N PHE A 613 -14.38 10.35 -11.95
CA PHE A 613 -14.75 10.32 -13.37
C PHE A 613 -16.03 9.52 -13.59
N LYS A 614 -16.23 8.37 -12.95
CA LYS A 614 -17.49 7.61 -12.99
C LYS A 614 -18.67 8.39 -12.40
N LEU A 615 -18.46 9.15 -11.32
CA LEU A 615 -19.48 10.06 -10.78
C LEU A 615 -19.84 11.15 -11.80
N VAL A 616 -18.86 11.69 -12.53
CA VAL A 616 -19.04 12.68 -13.59
C VAL A 616 -19.68 12.08 -14.85
N GLU A 617 -19.33 10.84 -15.21
CA GLU A 617 -19.91 10.05 -16.29
C GLU A 617 -21.41 9.80 -16.05
N GLN A 618 -21.80 9.59 -14.79
CA GLN A 618 -23.20 9.44 -14.38
C GLN A 618 -24.02 10.73 -14.49
N LEU A 619 -23.38 11.90 -14.52
CA LEU A 619 -24.03 13.17 -14.86
C LEU A 619 -24.33 13.30 -16.36
N LYS A 620 -24.06 12.26 -17.17
CA LYS A 620 -24.15 12.24 -18.64
C LYS A 620 -23.47 13.45 -19.28
N LEU A 621 -22.36 13.89 -18.68
CA LEU A 621 -21.44 14.80 -19.37
C LEU A 621 -20.83 14.03 -20.56
N PRO A 622 -20.75 14.62 -21.77
CA PRO A 622 -20.42 13.87 -22.98
C PRO A 622 -19.03 13.24 -22.86
N LEU A 623 -18.98 11.94 -23.15
CA LEU A 623 -17.87 11.01 -22.93
C LEU A 623 -16.69 11.19 -23.92
N GLU A 624 -16.35 12.42 -24.30
CA GLU A 624 -15.09 12.76 -24.98
C GLU A 624 -14.07 13.44 -24.08
N ILE A 625 -14.41 13.69 -22.81
CA ILE A 625 -13.39 13.98 -21.81
C ILE A 625 -12.68 12.65 -21.54
N SER A 626 -11.49 12.48 -22.11
CA SER A 626 -10.68 11.33 -21.75
C SER A 626 -10.50 11.32 -20.23
N GLU A 627 -10.59 10.16 -19.60
CA GLU A 627 -10.31 9.98 -18.18
C GLU A 627 -8.98 10.67 -17.79
N THR A 628 -8.02 10.69 -18.74
CA THR A 628 -6.74 11.41 -18.67
C THR A 628 -6.88 12.93 -18.52
N SER A 629 -7.78 13.58 -19.27
CA SER A 629 -8.04 15.03 -19.19
C SER A 629 -8.66 15.39 -17.85
N PHE A 630 -9.67 14.63 -17.40
CA PHE A 630 -10.30 14.80 -16.08
C PHE A 630 -9.28 14.63 -14.94
N LYS A 631 -8.44 13.59 -15.02
CA LYS A 631 -7.32 13.36 -14.10
C LYS A 631 -6.25 14.45 -14.16
N GLY A 632 -6.07 15.11 -15.32
CA GLY A 632 -5.16 16.23 -15.50
C GLY A 632 -5.61 17.47 -14.71
N VAL A 633 -6.91 17.75 -14.71
CA VAL A 633 -7.54 18.88 -14.02
C VAL A 633 -7.55 18.72 -12.50
N LEU A 634 -7.60 17.48 -11.99
CA LEU A 634 -7.63 17.17 -10.56
C LEU A 634 -6.29 17.37 -9.81
N LYS A 635 -5.20 17.78 -10.47
CA LYS A 635 -3.88 17.80 -9.83
C LYS A 635 -3.62 19.04 -8.95
N ASN A 636 -3.27 18.72 -7.70
CA ASN A 636 -2.50 19.46 -6.70
C ASN A 636 -3.25 20.20 -5.56
N GLN A 637 -4.20 21.11 -5.77
CA GLN A 637 -4.80 21.85 -4.62
C GLN A 637 -6.27 21.50 -4.31
N ASN A 638 -7.11 21.27 -5.32
CA ASN A 638 -8.54 21.02 -5.07
C ASN A 638 -8.80 19.60 -4.60
N LEU A 639 -8.01 18.64 -5.06
CA LEU A 639 -8.01 17.29 -4.49
C LEU A 639 -7.62 17.35 -3.01
N LEU A 640 -6.64 18.17 -2.63
CA LEU A 640 -6.27 18.39 -1.22
C LEU A 640 -7.42 18.95 -0.39
N ASP A 641 -8.14 19.93 -0.91
CA ASP A 641 -9.31 20.50 -0.24
C ASP A 641 -10.41 19.43 -0.02
N LEU A 642 -10.66 18.57 -1.03
CA LEU A 642 -11.58 17.44 -0.91
C LEU A 642 -11.12 16.43 0.15
N ILE A 643 -9.84 16.10 0.15
CA ILE A 643 -9.23 15.16 1.09
C ILE A 643 -9.35 15.71 2.50
N ASN A 644 -9.06 16.99 2.71
CA ASN A 644 -9.16 17.63 4.01
C ASN A 644 -10.60 17.64 4.52
N LEU A 645 -11.58 17.95 3.66
CA LEU A 645 -13.00 17.84 4.00
C LEU A 645 -13.39 16.40 4.36
N ALA A 646 -12.90 15.42 3.59
CA ALA A 646 -13.13 14.00 3.84
C ALA A 646 -12.55 13.55 5.18
N VAL A 647 -11.32 13.93 5.46
CA VAL A 647 -10.62 13.60 6.71
C VAL A 647 -11.31 14.27 7.90
N ASN A 648 -11.71 15.54 7.78
CA ASN A 648 -12.43 16.25 8.83
C ASN A 648 -13.72 15.53 9.20
N ASP A 649 -14.57 15.24 8.20
CA ASP A 649 -15.85 14.59 8.45
C ASP A 649 -15.67 13.16 8.97
N PHE A 650 -14.68 12.42 8.45
CA PHE A 650 -14.34 11.08 8.91
C PHE A 650 -13.89 11.05 10.38
N LEU A 651 -13.08 12.02 10.82
CA LEU A 651 -12.63 12.11 12.21
C LEU A 651 -13.75 12.49 13.17
N GLU A 652 -14.58 13.45 12.78
CA GLU A 652 -15.71 13.92 13.58
C GLU A 652 -16.81 12.87 13.71
N ASN A 653 -16.91 11.93 12.77
CA ASN A 653 -18.05 11.02 12.64
C ASN A 653 -17.64 9.56 12.45
N SER A 654 -16.47 9.20 12.99
CA SER A 654 -15.83 7.89 12.82
C SER A 654 -16.77 6.70 12.99
N ASP A 655 -17.68 6.70 13.97
CA ASP A 655 -18.68 5.64 14.19
C ASP A 655 -19.49 5.27 12.95
N GLN A 656 -19.76 6.25 12.10
CA GLN A 656 -20.60 6.04 10.93
C GLN A 656 -19.88 5.39 9.75
N TYR A 657 -18.56 5.18 9.88
CA TYR A 657 -17.70 4.65 8.83
C TYR A 657 -17.05 3.30 9.19
N VAL A 658 -17.07 2.93 10.46
CA VAL A 658 -16.36 1.75 11.01
C VAL A 658 -16.82 0.42 10.43
N SER A 659 -18.09 0.33 10.04
CA SER A 659 -18.70 -0.90 9.50
C SER A 659 -18.64 -0.99 7.97
N LEU A 660 -17.97 -0.06 7.29
CA LEU A 660 -17.95 -0.02 5.83
C LEU A 660 -16.90 -0.98 5.28
N ALA A 661 -17.31 -1.80 4.32
CA ALA A 661 -16.52 -2.91 3.77
C ALA A 661 -15.79 -2.57 2.46
N SER A 662 -16.08 -1.42 1.82
CA SER A 662 -15.46 -1.03 0.54
C SER A 662 -15.31 0.47 0.39
N LEU A 663 -14.35 0.90 -0.44
CA LEU A 663 -14.08 2.32 -0.69
C LEU A 663 -15.31 3.01 -1.28
N ASN A 664 -16.09 2.30 -2.10
CA ASN A 664 -17.37 2.78 -2.61
C ASN A 664 -18.33 3.14 -1.47
N GLN A 665 -18.51 2.25 -0.49
CA GLN A 665 -19.37 2.51 0.66
C GLN A 665 -18.87 3.69 1.49
N PHE A 666 -17.55 3.82 1.68
CA PHE A 666 -16.93 4.96 2.35
C PHE A 666 -17.26 6.28 1.65
N LEU A 667 -17.07 6.35 0.34
CA LEU A 667 -17.30 7.56 -0.45
C LEU A 667 -18.79 7.92 -0.52
N SER A 668 -19.65 6.93 -0.69
CA SER A 668 -21.09 7.09 -0.63
C SER A 668 -21.54 7.68 0.70
N LYS A 669 -20.99 7.16 1.79
CA LYS A 669 -21.26 7.70 3.13
C LYS A 669 -20.76 9.14 3.25
N LEU A 670 -19.55 9.41 2.76
CA LEU A 670 -18.96 10.74 2.79
C LEU A 670 -19.80 11.76 2.01
N ILE A 671 -20.16 11.46 0.75
CA ILE A 671 -20.98 12.35 -0.09
C ILE A 671 -22.34 12.58 0.56
N SER A 672 -22.98 11.54 1.13
CA SER A 672 -24.28 11.68 1.80
C SER A 672 -24.26 12.69 2.95
N ARG A 673 -23.10 12.85 3.60
CA ARG A 673 -22.90 13.73 4.75
C ARG A 673 -22.41 15.12 4.36
N LEU A 674 -21.64 15.22 3.28
CA LEU A 674 -21.10 16.47 2.78
C LEU A 674 -22.03 17.21 1.82
N LYS A 675 -23.03 16.54 1.22
CA LYS A 675 -23.86 17.10 0.14
C LYS A 675 -24.54 18.44 0.44
N ASP A 676 -24.85 18.70 1.71
CA ASP A 676 -25.53 19.92 2.15
C ASP A 676 -24.55 20.96 2.76
N LYS A 677 -23.27 20.61 2.92
CA LYS A 677 -22.24 21.50 3.48
C LYS A 677 -21.73 22.46 2.40
N GLN A 678 -21.76 23.76 2.68
CA GLN A 678 -21.34 24.80 1.73
C GLN A 678 -19.89 24.60 1.25
N GLU A 679 -18.98 24.21 2.13
CA GLU A 679 -17.57 23.95 1.79
C GLU A 679 -17.41 22.87 0.71
N PHE A 680 -18.27 21.84 0.71
CA PHE A 680 -18.25 20.79 -0.31
C PHE A 680 -18.80 21.30 -1.65
N ILE A 681 -19.80 22.17 -1.61
CA ILE A 681 -20.40 22.77 -2.81
C ILE A 681 -19.44 23.78 -3.45
N ASP A 682 -18.79 24.62 -2.64
CA ASP A 682 -17.76 25.57 -3.10
C ASP A 682 -16.58 24.82 -3.74
N LEU A 683 -16.22 23.66 -3.20
CA LEU A 683 -15.23 22.78 -3.81
C LEU A 683 -15.68 22.24 -5.17
N ILE A 684 -16.94 21.78 -5.30
CA ILE A 684 -17.49 21.36 -6.59
C ILE A 684 -17.47 22.52 -7.59
N LYS A 685 -17.88 23.73 -7.20
CA LYS A 685 -17.77 24.96 -8.02
C LYS A 685 -16.34 25.16 -8.52
N LYS A 686 -15.36 25.08 -7.62
CA LYS A 686 -13.93 25.24 -7.93
C LYS A 686 -13.43 24.18 -8.93
N LEU A 687 -13.88 22.93 -8.80
CA LEU A 687 -13.56 21.85 -9.73
C LEU A 687 -14.18 22.09 -11.11
N PHE A 688 -15.45 22.47 -11.18
CA PHE A 688 -16.13 22.81 -12.44
C PHE A 688 -15.43 23.98 -13.17
N ARG A 689 -15.00 25.03 -12.45
CA ARG A 689 -14.23 26.12 -13.06
C ARG A 689 -12.92 25.66 -13.69
N LEU A 690 -12.23 24.71 -13.06
CA LEU A 690 -10.99 24.18 -13.65
C LEU A 690 -11.29 23.31 -14.87
N LEU A 691 -12.36 22.52 -14.84
CA LEU A 691 -12.80 21.74 -16.00
C LEU A 691 -13.16 22.66 -17.16
N LEU A 692 -13.82 23.79 -16.91
CA LEU A 692 -14.10 24.80 -17.95
C LEU A 692 -12.84 25.44 -18.55
N LYS A 693 -11.64 25.26 -17.98
CA LYS A 693 -10.38 25.69 -18.61
C LYS A 693 -9.78 24.65 -19.54
N ASP A 694 -10.24 23.40 -19.46
CA ASP A 694 -9.77 22.31 -20.33
C ASP A 694 -10.51 22.33 -21.68
N GLU A 695 -9.75 22.36 -22.77
CA GLU A 695 -10.32 22.50 -24.12
C GLU A 695 -11.14 21.28 -24.57
N SER A 696 -10.78 20.08 -24.09
CA SER A 696 -11.54 18.85 -24.39
C SER A 696 -12.87 18.87 -23.64
N PHE A 697 -12.87 19.31 -22.38
CA PHE A 697 -14.09 19.52 -21.61
C PHE A 697 -15.01 20.58 -22.23
N LYS A 698 -14.49 21.77 -22.57
CA LYS A 698 -15.26 22.83 -23.24
C LYS A 698 -15.87 22.36 -24.56
N THR A 699 -15.11 21.62 -25.36
CA THR A 699 -15.59 21.09 -26.64
C THR A 699 -16.72 20.10 -26.42
N SER A 700 -16.57 19.18 -25.46
CA SER A 700 -17.58 18.16 -25.14
C SER A 700 -18.91 18.79 -24.71
N ILE A 701 -18.88 19.70 -23.73
CA ILE A 701 -20.10 20.38 -23.25
C ILE A 701 -20.76 21.20 -24.37
N THR A 702 -19.96 21.83 -25.23
CA THR A 702 -20.44 22.61 -26.37
C THR A 702 -21.17 21.76 -27.38
N THR A 703 -20.55 20.65 -27.83
CA THR A 703 -21.17 19.71 -28.76
C THR A 703 -22.52 19.23 -28.24
N LYS A 704 -22.63 18.94 -26.94
CA LYS A 704 -23.88 18.47 -26.37
C LYS A 704 -24.95 19.53 -26.23
N VAL A 705 -24.58 20.76 -25.87
CA VAL A 705 -25.53 21.87 -25.89
C VAL A 705 -26.02 22.12 -27.32
N ILE A 706 -25.14 22.01 -28.33
CA ILE A 706 -25.48 22.09 -29.75
C ILE A 706 -26.46 20.96 -30.15
N GLU A 707 -26.17 19.71 -29.79
CA GLU A 707 -27.04 18.55 -30.05
C GLU A 707 -28.41 18.70 -29.39
N GLU A 708 -28.45 19.00 -28.08
CA GLU A 708 -29.69 19.14 -27.34
C GLU A 708 -30.51 20.34 -27.81
N ALA A 709 -29.86 21.44 -28.20
CA ALA A 709 -30.52 22.61 -28.77
C ALA A 709 -30.82 22.47 -30.27
N GLU A 710 -30.47 21.33 -30.89
CA GLU A 710 -30.64 21.04 -32.32
C GLU A 710 -30.01 22.13 -33.23
N LEU A 711 -28.84 22.64 -32.84
CA LEU A 711 -28.12 23.67 -33.60
C LEU A 711 -27.31 23.04 -34.74
N LYS A 712 -27.34 23.65 -35.93
CA LYS A 712 -26.56 23.23 -37.09
C LYS A 712 -25.15 23.84 -37.08
N ILE A 713 -24.40 23.52 -36.03
CA ILE A 713 -23.02 23.95 -35.88
C ILE A 713 -22.13 22.72 -35.96
N LYS A 714 -21.19 22.69 -36.90
CA LYS A 714 -20.20 21.61 -36.99
C LYS A 714 -18.94 21.97 -36.19
N PRO A 715 -18.22 21.01 -35.61
CA PRO A 715 -16.99 21.26 -34.85
C PRO A 715 -15.93 22.07 -35.60
N GLU A 716 -15.87 21.95 -36.93
CA GLU A 716 -14.95 22.68 -37.81
C GLU A 716 -15.36 24.15 -38.08
N ASP A 717 -16.57 24.57 -37.71
CA ASP A 717 -17.06 25.91 -37.99
C ASP A 717 -16.45 26.96 -37.04
N ASN A 718 -16.16 28.17 -37.55
CA ASN A 718 -15.74 29.28 -36.69
C ASN A 718 -16.82 29.62 -35.63
N ASN A 719 -18.10 29.39 -35.96
CA ASN A 719 -19.22 29.52 -35.03
C ASN A 719 -19.15 28.53 -33.87
N PHE A 720 -18.59 27.33 -34.07
CA PHE A 720 -18.38 26.37 -32.99
C PHE A 720 -17.37 26.91 -31.98
N LYS A 721 -16.25 27.47 -32.45
CA LYS A 721 -15.23 28.07 -31.58
C LYS A 721 -15.81 29.23 -30.77
N LEU A 722 -16.50 30.16 -31.43
CA LEU A 722 -17.14 31.31 -30.77
C LEU A 722 -18.21 30.85 -29.76
N PHE A 723 -19.07 29.91 -30.15
CA PHE A 723 -20.10 29.36 -29.26
C PHE A 723 -19.49 28.65 -28.06
N LYS A 724 -18.42 27.89 -28.26
CA LYS A 724 -17.68 27.19 -27.19
C LYS A 724 -17.12 28.16 -26.16
N ASP A 725 -16.42 29.19 -26.63
CA ASP A 725 -15.79 30.17 -25.74
C ASP A 725 -16.86 31.00 -25.00
N SER A 726 -17.91 31.43 -25.70
CA SER A 726 -19.02 32.16 -25.09
C SER A 726 -19.84 31.32 -24.10
N LEU A 727 -20.06 30.04 -24.39
CA LEU A 727 -20.74 29.11 -23.48
C LEU A 727 -19.90 28.91 -22.22
N ALA A 728 -18.59 28.71 -22.34
CA ALA A 728 -17.71 28.55 -21.20
C ALA A 728 -17.74 29.78 -20.27
N ASN A 729 -17.71 30.99 -20.84
CA ASN A 729 -17.77 32.24 -20.06
C ASN A 729 -19.11 32.43 -19.34
N VAL A 730 -20.23 32.14 -20.03
CA VAL A 730 -21.56 32.22 -19.42
C VAL A 730 -21.74 31.18 -18.32
N VAL A 731 -21.24 29.95 -18.51
CA VAL A 731 -21.26 28.91 -17.46
C VAL A 731 -20.37 29.29 -16.28
N ASP A 732 -19.20 29.89 -16.50
CA ASP A 732 -18.34 30.38 -15.40
C ASP A 732 -19.03 31.48 -14.58
N GLY A 733 -19.80 32.36 -15.23
CA GLY A 733 -20.66 33.34 -14.58
C GLY A 733 -21.72 32.71 -13.66
N PHE A 734 -22.32 31.58 -14.05
CA PHE A 734 -23.25 30.86 -13.18
C PHE A 734 -22.59 30.22 -11.95
N LEU A 735 -21.31 29.85 -12.05
CA LEU A 735 -20.57 29.20 -10.95
C LEU A 735 -20.32 30.13 -9.76
N THR A 736 -20.45 31.45 -9.90
CA THR A 736 -20.23 32.42 -8.81
C THR A 736 -21.44 32.59 -7.87
N LYS A 737 -22.58 31.94 -8.15
CA LYS A 737 -23.87 32.26 -7.52
C LYS A 737 -24.51 31.10 -6.75
N ASP A 738 -25.48 31.45 -5.90
CA ASP A 738 -26.27 30.52 -5.08
C ASP A 738 -27.09 29.53 -5.93
N ILE A 739 -27.40 29.88 -7.18
CA ILE A 739 -28.12 28.94 -8.05
C ILE A 739 -27.30 27.69 -8.32
N PHE A 740 -25.99 27.81 -8.53
CA PHE A 740 -25.19 26.62 -8.75
C PHE A 740 -25.21 25.73 -7.51
N ASP A 741 -25.40 26.31 -6.32
CA ASP A 741 -25.58 25.53 -5.09
C ASP A 741 -26.92 24.79 -5.10
N VAL A 742 -28.00 25.46 -5.50
CA VAL A 742 -29.32 24.81 -5.67
C VAL A 742 -29.25 23.69 -6.71
N LEU A 743 -28.54 23.91 -7.82
CA LEU A 743 -28.35 22.91 -8.87
C LEU A 743 -27.54 21.71 -8.38
N ILE A 744 -26.40 21.96 -7.74
CA ILE A 744 -25.54 20.90 -7.19
C ILE A 744 -26.27 20.15 -6.07
N LYS A 745 -26.97 20.81 -5.15
CA LYS A 745 -27.81 20.14 -4.13
C LYS A 745 -28.91 19.30 -4.78
N GLY A 746 -29.54 19.79 -5.84
CA GLY A 746 -30.54 19.07 -6.61
C GLY A 746 -29.97 17.83 -7.33
N VAL A 747 -28.73 17.90 -7.81
CA VAL A 747 -28.00 16.76 -8.39
C VAL A 747 -27.62 15.77 -7.29
N LEU A 748 -26.95 16.22 -6.24
CA LEU A 748 -26.46 15.37 -5.14
C LEU A 748 -27.58 14.66 -4.38
N SER A 749 -28.78 15.24 -4.31
CA SER A 749 -29.96 14.62 -3.68
C SER A 749 -30.58 13.49 -4.49
N LYS A 750 -30.27 13.40 -5.79
CA LYS A 750 -30.79 12.37 -6.73
C LYS A 750 -29.78 11.25 -7.01
N ILE A 751 -28.54 11.38 -6.54
CA ILE A 751 -27.53 10.33 -6.65
C ILE A 751 -27.89 9.21 -5.67
N ASP A 752 -28.22 8.02 -6.18
CA ASP A 752 -28.28 6.81 -5.37
C ASP A 752 -26.87 6.36 -5.01
N LEU A 753 -26.47 6.70 -3.80
CA LEU A 753 -25.14 6.44 -3.26
C LEU A 753 -24.96 4.96 -2.90
N THR A 754 -26.01 4.14 -2.82
CA THR A 754 -25.89 2.73 -2.46
C THR A 754 -25.54 1.83 -3.65
N ASN A 755 -25.88 2.28 -4.86
CA ASN A 755 -25.54 1.61 -6.10
C ASN A 755 -25.18 2.65 -7.16
N LEU A 756 -23.91 3.09 -7.14
CA LEU A 756 -23.40 4.02 -8.14
C LEU A 756 -23.71 3.55 -9.57
N ASN A 757 -23.84 2.25 -9.84
CA ASN A 757 -24.12 1.74 -11.19
C ASN A 757 -25.59 1.91 -11.66
N GLN A 758 -26.52 2.43 -10.83
CA GLN A 758 -27.97 2.44 -11.13
C GLN A 758 -28.64 3.83 -11.16
N ILE A 759 -27.89 4.92 -11.28
CA ILE A 759 -28.50 6.25 -11.41
C ILE A 759 -28.99 6.47 -12.85
N THR A 760 -30.31 6.52 -13.03
CA THR A 760 -30.94 6.88 -14.31
C THR A 760 -31.19 8.38 -14.40
N ASN A 761 -30.58 9.00 -15.42
CA ASN A 761 -30.95 10.26 -16.07
C ASN A 761 -30.98 11.53 -15.20
N LEU A 762 -29.82 12.18 -15.08
CA LEU A 762 -29.73 13.63 -14.86
C LEU A 762 -28.96 14.28 -16.02
N PRO A 763 -29.64 14.82 -17.04
CA PRO A 763 -28.99 15.48 -18.15
C PRO A 763 -28.57 16.90 -17.75
N PHE A 764 -27.30 17.08 -17.38
CA PHE A 764 -26.71 18.41 -17.12
C PHE A 764 -26.90 19.36 -18.32
N ALA A 765 -26.90 18.83 -19.54
CA ALA A 765 -27.21 19.57 -20.76
C ALA A 765 -28.68 20.02 -20.84
N ASP A 766 -29.65 19.19 -20.42
CA ASP A 766 -31.06 19.62 -20.30
C ASP A 766 -31.23 20.68 -19.22
N LEU A 767 -30.42 20.64 -18.17
CA LEU A 767 -30.42 21.65 -17.12
C LEU A 767 -29.87 22.99 -17.62
N ILE A 768 -28.74 22.99 -18.35
CA ILE A 768 -28.22 24.18 -19.05
C ILE A 768 -29.25 24.70 -20.05
N LYS A 769 -29.83 23.81 -20.86
CA LYS A 769 -30.87 24.13 -21.83
C LYS A 769 -32.10 24.77 -21.16
N SER A 770 -32.60 24.17 -20.08
CA SER A 770 -33.76 24.64 -19.31
C SER A 770 -33.46 25.77 -18.32
N LYS A 771 -32.23 26.26 -18.22
CA LYS A 771 -31.89 27.42 -17.37
C LYS A 771 -31.28 28.58 -18.14
N ILE A 772 -30.80 28.37 -19.37
CA ILE A 772 -30.30 29.44 -20.24
C ILE A 772 -31.32 29.82 -21.31
N PHE A 773 -32.02 28.84 -21.89
CA PHE A 773 -32.75 29.05 -23.16
C PHE A 773 -34.28 28.89 -23.07
N ASN A 774 -34.84 28.52 -21.91
CA ASN A 774 -36.28 28.61 -21.67
C ASN A 774 -36.65 29.90 -20.93
N LEU A 775 -37.95 30.20 -20.85
CA LEU A 775 -38.43 31.48 -20.34
C LEU A 775 -38.06 31.73 -18.87
N ASP A 776 -38.27 30.73 -18.00
CA ASP A 776 -37.92 30.83 -16.58
C ASP A 776 -36.40 30.93 -16.37
N GLY A 777 -35.61 30.28 -17.24
CA GLY A 777 -34.16 30.34 -17.27
C GLY A 777 -33.63 31.69 -17.73
N MET A 778 -34.25 32.30 -18.73
CA MET A 778 -33.90 33.64 -19.17
C MET A 778 -34.29 34.70 -18.13
N LEU A 779 -35.49 34.62 -17.52
CA LEU A 779 -35.87 35.45 -16.36
C LEU A 779 -34.84 35.34 -15.24
N PHE A 780 -34.42 34.11 -14.97
CA PHE A 780 -33.45 33.83 -13.95
C PHE A 780 -32.06 34.43 -14.31
N THR A 781 -31.58 34.22 -15.53
CA THR A 781 -30.30 34.78 -16.03
C THR A 781 -30.33 36.30 -16.01
N LEU A 782 -31.47 36.91 -16.32
CA LEU A 782 -31.67 38.35 -16.24
C LEU A 782 -31.53 38.88 -14.80
N ASN A 783 -32.20 38.24 -13.84
CA ASN A 783 -32.08 38.63 -12.43
C ASN A 783 -30.63 38.49 -11.95
N LEU A 784 -29.90 37.48 -12.43
CA LEU A 784 -28.48 37.33 -12.15
C LEU A 784 -27.62 38.46 -12.70
N ILE A 785 -27.86 38.91 -13.94
CA ILE A 785 -27.10 40.02 -14.54
C ILE A 785 -27.35 41.32 -13.77
N LYS A 786 -28.57 41.51 -13.26
CA LYS A 786 -28.90 42.68 -12.42
C LYS A 786 -28.20 42.67 -11.06
N GLU A 787 -27.88 41.50 -10.54
CA GLU A 787 -27.20 41.32 -9.24
C GLU A 787 -25.67 41.24 -9.36
N ASP A 788 -25.11 41.09 -10.57
CA ASP A 788 -23.67 40.94 -10.80
C ASP A 788 -23.16 41.79 -11.98
N ASN A 789 -22.36 42.81 -11.66
CA ASN A 789 -21.71 43.65 -12.66
C ASN A 789 -20.63 42.93 -13.49
N ASN A 790 -20.25 41.69 -13.14
CA ASN A 790 -19.19 40.94 -13.82
C ASN A 790 -19.68 39.84 -14.78
N PHE A 791 -20.99 39.75 -15.04
CA PHE A 791 -21.49 38.80 -16.05
C PHE A 791 -21.04 39.21 -17.45
N ASP A 792 -20.53 38.27 -18.25
CA ASP A 792 -20.04 38.54 -19.61
C ASP A 792 -21.20 38.69 -20.60
N ILE A 793 -21.76 39.92 -20.64
CA ILE A 793 -22.86 40.30 -21.54
C ILE A 793 -22.46 40.11 -23.01
N HIS A 794 -21.18 40.27 -23.36
CA HIS A 794 -20.69 40.06 -24.73
C HIS A 794 -20.80 38.60 -25.16
N SER A 795 -20.36 37.68 -24.31
CA SER A 795 -20.48 36.24 -24.55
C SER A 795 -21.94 35.82 -24.63
N PHE A 796 -22.80 36.35 -23.76
CA PHE A 796 -24.24 36.07 -23.85
C PHE A 796 -24.86 36.59 -25.16
N ALA A 797 -24.54 37.82 -25.57
CA ALA A 797 -24.98 38.39 -26.84
C ALA A 797 -24.51 37.53 -28.03
N SER A 798 -23.28 37.04 -27.99
CA SER A 798 -22.70 36.15 -28.99
C SER A 798 -23.43 34.79 -29.04
N LEU A 799 -23.75 34.20 -27.88
CA LEU A 799 -24.55 32.97 -27.81
C LEU A 799 -25.93 33.16 -28.44
N VAL A 800 -26.65 34.22 -28.05
CA VAL A 800 -27.95 34.58 -28.65
C VAL A 800 -27.81 34.64 -30.16
N ASN A 801 -26.84 35.41 -30.66
CA ASN A 801 -26.61 35.57 -32.09
C ASN A 801 -26.39 34.26 -32.83
N ILE A 802 -25.49 33.41 -32.34
CA ILE A 802 -25.15 32.13 -32.96
C ILE A 802 -26.35 31.18 -32.93
N PHE A 803 -27.09 31.15 -31.83
CA PHE A 803 -28.29 30.32 -31.67
C PHE A 803 -29.34 30.65 -32.74
N PHE A 804 -29.52 31.94 -33.04
CA PHE A 804 -30.42 32.38 -34.11
C PHE A 804 -29.90 32.02 -35.51
N GLU A 805 -28.59 32.22 -35.77
CA GLU A 805 -27.99 32.01 -37.10
C GLU A 805 -27.93 30.55 -37.53
N THR A 806 -27.93 29.62 -36.57
CA THR A 806 -27.62 28.20 -36.80
C THR A 806 -28.82 27.28 -36.58
N SER A 807 -30.00 27.84 -36.35
CA SER A 807 -31.26 27.09 -36.18
C SER A 807 -32.02 26.90 -37.50
N ASP A 808 -32.77 25.80 -37.61
CA ASP A 808 -33.35 25.31 -38.86
C ASP A 808 -34.70 25.97 -39.24
N THR A 809 -34.64 27.19 -39.78
CA THR A 809 -35.73 27.95 -40.48
C THR A 809 -36.97 28.42 -39.70
N GLU A 810 -37.39 29.65 -40.05
CA GLU A 810 -38.64 30.44 -39.82
C GLU A 810 -39.20 30.63 -38.39
N THR A 811 -38.84 29.80 -37.43
CA THR A 811 -39.04 30.04 -36.00
C THR A 811 -37.89 29.40 -35.26
N SER A 812 -36.93 30.20 -34.81
CA SER A 812 -35.67 29.73 -34.23
C SER A 812 -35.87 28.63 -33.16
N SER A 813 -34.87 27.78 -32.93
CA SER A 813 -34.89 26.85 -31.79
C SER A 813 -35.17 27.58 -30.47
N LEU A 814 -34.81 28.87 -30.37
CA LEU A 814 -35.09 29.72 -29.20
C LEU A 814 -36.57 30.05 -29.15
N TYR A 815 -37.20 30.35 -30.29
CA TYR A 815 -38.65 30.48 -30.40
C TYR A 815 -39.36 29.19 -29.96
N ARG A 816 -38.90 28.01 -30.43
CA ARG A 816 -39.52 26.73 -30.05
C ARG A 816 -39.40 26.44 -28.54
N GLU A 817 -38.23 26.69 -27.96
CA GLU A 817 -37.96 26.47 -26.52
C GLU A 817 -38.63 27.53 -25.62
N LEU A 818 -38.70 28.79 -26.04
CA LEU A 818 -39.41 29.84 -25.31
C LEU A 818 -40.93 29.72 -25.44
N PHE A 819 -41.44 29.22 -26.57
CA PHE A 819 -42.88 29.32 -26.90
C PHE A 819 -43.60 28.01 -27.10
N GLU A 820 -43.17 27.16 -28.05
CA GLU A 820 -43.98 26.01 -28.46
C GLU A 820 -44.11 24.97 -27.35
N LYS A 821 -43.05 24.71 -26.57
CA LYS A 821 -43.08 23.79 -25.43
C LYS A 821 -43.88 24.31 -24.23
N ASN A 822 -43.78 25.61 -23.95
CA ASN A 822 -44.53 26.22 -22.86
C ASN A 822 -46.03 26.30 -23.20
N TYR A 823 -46.37 26.58 -24.47
CA TYR A 823 -47.75 26.71 -24.93
C TYR A 823 -48.47 25.37 -25.18
N SER A 824 -47.76 24.31 -25.57
CA SER A 824 -48.35 22.99 -25.90
C SER A 824 -48.62 22.08 -24.69
N SER A 825 -48.11 22.42 -23.50
CA SER A 825 -48.18 21.58 -22.30
C SER A 825 -49.37 21.87 -21.36
N SER A 826 -50.21 22.86 -21.64
CA SER A 826 -51.33 23.24 -20.77
C SER A 826 -52.70 22.89 -21.35
N SER A 827 -53.52 22.16 -20.56
CA SER A 827 -54.89 21.76 -20.90
C SER A 827 -55.96 22.77 -20.48
N GLU A 828 -55.57 23.93 -19.91
CA GLU A 828 -56.48 24.97 -19.45
C GLU A 828 -56.60 26.11 -20.46
N SER A 829 -57.70 26.89 -20.38
CA SER A 829 -58.13 27.83 -21.42
C SER A 829 -56.98 28.69 -21.98
N LYS A 830 -56.73 28.54 -23.30
CA LYS A 830 -55.63 29.15 -24.08
C LYS A 830 -55.45 30.67 -23.91
N ILE A 831 -56.46 31.36 -23.41
CA ILE A 831 -56.48 32.83 -23.28
C ILE A 831 -55.78 33.29 -22.00
N GLY A 832 -56.02 32.67 -20.83
CA GLY A 832 -55.45 33.12 -19.55
C GLY A 832 -53.96 32.85 -19.39
N PHE A 833 -53.50 31.69 -19.84
CA PHE A 833 -52.09 31.26 -19.77
C PHE A 833 -51.18 32.00 -20.77
N GLY A 834 -51.73 32.43 -21.91
CA GLY A 834 -51.00 33.24 -22.89
C GLY A 834 -50.55 34.60 -22.34
N TRP A 835 -51.28 35.16 -21.38
CA TRP A 835 -50.97 36.45 -20.76
C TRP A 835 -49.83 36.39 -19.74
N ASP A 836 -49.76 35.34 -18.91
CA ASP A 836 -48.65 35.15 -17.96
C ASP A 836 -47.33 34.92 -18.70
N ILE A 837 -47.35 34.05 -19.72
CA ILE A 837 -46.19 33.84 -20.60
C ILE A 837 -45.81 35.13 -21.31
N PHE A 838 -46.77 35.86 -21.88
CA PHE A 838 -46.50 37.12 -22.55
C PHE A 838 -45.89 38.17 -21.61
N GLY A 839 -46.43 38.31 -20.39
CA GLY A 839 -45.92 39.24 -19.38
C GLY A 839 -44.47 38.92 -18.99
N LYS A 840 -44.21 37.66 -18.64
CA LYS A 840 -42.85 37.16 -18.33
C LYS A 840 -41.89 37.35 -19.49
N LEU A 841 -42.31 37.01 -20.70
CA LEU A 841 -41.50 37.14 -21.90
C LEU A 841 -41.19 38.61 -22.22
N LYS A 842 -42.17 39.49 -22.03
CA LYS A 842 -42.02 40.92 -22.26
C LYS A 842 -40.99 41.48 -21.30
N GLU A 843 -41.13 41.11 -20.03
CA GLU A 843 -40.17 41.46 -18.98
C GLU A 843 -38.75 41.00 -19.37
N VAL A 844 -38.56 39.70 -19.62
CA VAL A 844 -37.26 39.12 -20.04
C VAL A 844 -36.64 39.90 -21.18
N ILE A 845 -37.36 39.99 -22.30
CA ILE A 845 -36.81 40.52 -23.53
C ILE A 845 -36.56 42.02 -23.39
N SER A 846 -37.44 42.76 -22.69
CA SER A 846 -37.24 44.19 -22.44
C SER A 846 -36.00 44.46 -21.62
N GLU A 847 -35.78 43.69 -20.57
CA GLU A 847 -34.68 43.93 -19.65
C GLU A 847 -33.33 43.47 -20.25
N PHE A 848 -33.31 42.37 -21.00
CA PHE A 848 -32.12 42.01 -21.79
C PHE A 848 -31.82 43.06 -22.86
N SER A 849 -32.84 43.59 -23.54
CA SER A 849 -32.64 44.68 -24.50
C SER A 849 -32.09 45.95 -23.83
N VAL A 850 -32.52 46.29 -22.60
CA VAL A 850 -31.92 47.42 -21.84
C VAL A 850 -30.44 47.16 -21.57
N LEU A 851 -30.09 45.97 -21.09
CA LEU A 851 -28.71 45.60 -20.75
C LEU A 851 -27.80 45.64 -21.99
N LEU A 852 -28.23 44.99 -23.06
CA LEU A 852 -27.50 44.97 -24.32
C LEU A 852 -27.40 46.37 -24.95
N ALA A 853 -28.43 47.22 -24.80
CA ALA A 853 -28.39 48.60 -25.27
C ALA A 853 -27.35 49.39 -24.48
N SER A 854 -27.33 49.25 -23.16
CA SER A 854 -26.33 49.91 -22.30
C SER A 854 -24.90 49.57 -22.73
N GLU A 855 -24.60 48.30 -22.96
CA GLU A 855 -23.28 47.87 -23.43
C GLU A 855 -22.98 48.32 -24.87
N TYR A 856 -23.99 48.32 -25.75
CA TYR A 856 -23.87 48.86 -27.11
C TYR A 856 -23.44 50.34 -27.13
N PHE A 857 -23.99 51.16 -26.22
CA PHE A 857 -23.66 52.58 -26.15
C PHE A 857 -22.29 52.83 -25.52
N LYS A 858 -21.89 52.05 -24.50
CA LYS A 858 -20.57 52.13 -23.85
C LYS A 858 -19.42 51.65 -24.73
N GLU A 859 -19.67 50.67 -25.58
CA GLU A 859 -18.63 50.10 -26.44
C GLU A 859 -18.11 51.16 -27.42
N SER A 860 -16.87 51.03 -27.89
CA SER A 860 -16.28 51.91 -28.91
C SER A 860 -15.91 51.14 -30.18
N ASN A 861 -15.67 49.84 -30.07
CA ASN A 861 -15.39 48.96 -31.19
C ASN A 861 -16.67 48.64 -31.98
N SER A 862 -16.70 49.05 -33.25
CA SER A 862 -17.85 48.87 -34.14
C SER A 862 -18.26 47.41 -34.36
N GLU A 863 -17.31 46.47 -34.33
CA GLU A 863 -17.60 45.04 -34.49
C GLU A 863 -18.29 44.47 -33.25
N ILE A 864 -17.83 44.85 -32.05
CA ILE A 864 -18.43 44.45 -30.77
C ILE A 864 -19.82 45.08 -30.62
N LYS A 865 -19.98 46.35 -31.02
CA LYS A 865 -21.31 47.01 -31.08
C LYS A 865 -22.29 46.22 -31.94
N ASP A 866 -21.85 45.73 -33.09
CA ASP A 866 -22.73 44.98 -34.00
C ASP A 866 -23.22 43.66 -33.35
N VAL A 867 -22.42 43.04 -32.49
CA VAL A 867 -22.83 41.84 -31.71
C VAL A 867 -24.00 42.17 -30.77
N TYR A 868 -23.88 43.21 -29.94
CA TYR A 868 -24.96 43.61 -29.03
C TYR A 868 -26.23 44.01 -29.78
N LYS A 869 -26.06 44.81 -30.84
CA LYS A 869 -27.14 45.26 -31.72
C LYS A 869 -27.93 44.11 -32.32
N LYS A 870 -27.23 43.11 -32.89
CA LYS A 870 -27.86 41.92 -33.47
C LYS A 870 -28.59 41.08 -32.41
N ALA A 871 -28.00 40.93 -31.22
CA ALA A 871 -28.59 40.14 -30.15
C ALA A 871 -29.91 40.75 -29.66
N MET A 872 -29.93 42.07 -29.41
CA MET A 872 -31.16 42.80 -29.06
C MET A 872 -32.25 42.60 -30.10
N TYR A 873 -31.91 42.85 -31.37
CA TYR A 873 -32.85 42.71 -32.47
C TYR A 873 -33.45 41.31 -32.55
N ARG A 874 -32.63 40.28 -32.34
CA ARG A 874 -33.04 38.87 -32.37
C ARG A 874 -33.95 38.48 -31.22
N LEU A 875 -33.75 39.04 -30.03
CA LEU A 875 -34.67 38.85 -28.92
C LEU A 875 -36.00 39.57 -29.19
N GLU A 876 -35.96 40.83 -29.63
CA GLU A 876 -37.15 41.63 -29.94
C GLU A 876 -38.02 41.03 -31.04
N ILE A 877 -37.41 40.57 -32.14
CA ILE A 877 -38.16 39.95 -33.26
C ILE A 877 -38.82 38.64 -32.84
N THR A 878 -38.20 37.91 -31.93
CA THR A 878 -38.71 36.66 -31.37
C THR A 878 -39.95 36.92 -30.54
N PHE A 879 -39.92 38.00 -29.74
CA PHE A 879 -41.08 38.53 -29.06
C PHE A 879 -42.19 38.96 -30.03
N TYR A 880 -41.86 39.75 -31.07
CA TYR A 880 -42.85 40.23 -32.04
C TYR A 880 -43.51 39.11 -32.80
N THR A 881 -42.74 38.09 -33.18
CA THR A 881 -43.26 36.91 -33.87
C THR A 881 -44.25 36.16 -32.98
N PHE A 882 -43.96 36.03 -31.69
CA PHE A 882 -44.89 35.47 -30.71
C PHE A 882 -46.16 36.33 -30.56
N ALA A 883 -46.01 37.63 -30.29
CA ALA A 883 -47.14 38.55 -30.09
C ALA A 883 -48.05 38.59 -31.32
N THR A 884 -47.47 38.61 -32.53
CA THR A 884 -48.22 38.63 -33.79
C THR A 884 -48.96 37.32 -34.02
N LYS A 885 -48.30 36.17 -33.80
CA LYS A 885 -48.89 34.84 -34.06
C LYS A 885 -49.98 34.46 -33.06
N TYR A 886 -49.86 34.85 -31.79
CA TYR A 886 -50.74 34.34 -30.73
C TYR A 886 -51.65 35.38 -30.08
N LEU A 887 -51.31 36.67 -30.13
CA LEU A 887 -52.08 37.75 -29.48
C LEU A 887 -52.65 38.76 -30.49
N GLY A 888 -52.13 38.78 -31.71
CA GLY A 888 -52.59 39.63 -32.80
C GLY A 888 -51.79 40.93 -32.93
N ALA A 889 -52.02 41.62 -34.06
CA ALA A 889 -51.22 42.75 -34.52
C ALA A 889 -51.19 43.95 -33.54
N TRP A 890 -52.25 44.17 -32.76
CA TRP A 890 -52.32 45.26 -31.79
C TRP A 890 -51.34 45.08 -30.62
N PHE A 891 -51.17 43.85 -30.13
CA PHE A 891 -50.20 43.55 -29.08
C PHE A 891 -48.77 43.65 -29.59
N ALA A 892 -48.52 43.18 -30.81
CA ALA A 892 -47.23 43.37 -31.48
C ALA A 892 -46.89 44.87 -31.61
N TRP A 893 -47.89 45.71 -31.92
CA TRP A 893 -47.74 47.17 -31.99
C TRP A 893 -47.41 47.81 -30.64
N SER A 894 -48.20 47.55 -29.59
CA SER A 894 -47.94 48.10 -28.24
C SER A 894 -46.54 47.74 -27.75
N THR A 895 -46.08 46.53 -28.07
CA THR A 895 -44.78 46.10 -27.58
C THR A 895 -43.63 46.67 -28.42
N ALA A 896 -43.84 46.90 -29.72
CA ALA A 896 -42.82 47.57 -30.54
C ALA A 896 -42.52 48.99 -30.05
N TYR A 897 -43.55 49.69 -29.59
CA TYR A 897 -43.39 50.97 -28.93
C TYR A 897 -42.61 50.87 -27.62
N ASP A 898 -42.90 49.87 -26.78
CA ASP A 898 -42.20 49.65 -25.52
C ASP A 898 -40.71 49.34 -25.72
N PHE A 899 -40.34 48.62 -26.78
CA PHE A 899 -38.94 48.33 -27.10
C PHE A 899 -38.19 49.55 -27.64
N ILE A 900 -38.84 50.43 -28.41
CA ILE A 900 -38.22 51.72 -28.77
C ILE A 900 -37.89 52.51 -27.48
N ASN A 901 -38.78 52.50 -26.49
CA ASN A 901 -38.51 53.11 -25.19
C ASN A 901 -37.42 52.38 -24.39
N VAL A 902 -37.25 51.07 -24.57
CA VAL A 902 -36.11 50.30 -24.00
C VAL A 902 -34.78 50.77 -24.58
N TRP A 903 -34.68 50.93 -25.91
CA TRP A 903 -33.48 51.45 -26.58
C TRP A 903 -33.07 52.82 -26.04
N LEU A 904 -34.05 53.69 -25.82
CA LEU A 904 -33.85 55.04 -25.29
C LEU A 904 -33.44 55.04 -23.80
N ARG A 905 -33.85 54.04 -23.02
CA ARG A 905 -33.45 53.88 -21.61
C ARG A 905 -32.02 53.38 -21.43
N GLY A 906 -31.48 52.63 -22.40
CA GLY A 906 -30.09 52.16 -22.38
C GLY A 906 -29.05 53.19 -22.84
N ALA A 907 -29.47 54.26 -23.52
CA ALA A 907 -28.60 55.30 -24.06
C ALA A 907 -28.29 56.40 -23.03
N GLU A 908 -27.11 57.03 -23.16
CA GLU A 908 -26.84 58.29 -22.46
C GLU A 908 -27.83 59.38 -22.91
N GLU A 909 -28.18 60.30 -22.02
CA GLU A 909 -29.26 61.28 -22.21
C GLU A 909 -29.17 62.02 -23.56
N SER A 910 -27.96 62.39 -23.99
CA SER A 910 -27.69 63.08 -25.26
C SER A 910 -27.95 62.22 -26.51
N GLU A 911 -27.68 60.91 -26.46
CA GLU A 911 -27.91 59.99 -27.57
C GLU A 911 -29.38 59.52 -27.61
N SER A 912 -30.06 59.43 -26.45
CA SER A 912 -31.51 59.24 -26.38
C SER A 912 -32.28 60.34 -27.10
N TYR A 913 -31.88 61.61 -26.94
CA TYR A 913 -32.47 62.74 -27.67
C TYR A 913 -32.27 62.63 -29.19
N ARG A 914 -31.06 62.29 -29.64
CA ARG A 914 -30.75 62.11 -31.08
C ARG A 914 -31.54 60.95 -31.69
N LEU A 915 -31.70 59.84 -30.97
CA LEU A 915 -32.44 58.67 -31.42
C LEU A 915 -33.95 58.93 -31.43
N GLN A 916 -34.50 59.64 -30.43
CA GLN A 916 -35.88 60.13 -30.46
C GLN A 916 -36.15 61.02 -31.68
N GLU A 917 -35.21 61.91 -32.02
CA GLU A 917 -35.37 62.82 -33.16
C GLU A 917 -35.35 62.07 -34.51
N LEU A 918 -34.50 61.03 -34.63
CA LEU A 918 -34.44 60.14 -35.80
C LEU A 918 -35.65 59.22 -35.96
N THR A 919 -36.28 58.79 -34.85
CA THR A 919 -37.45 57.88 -34.86
C THR A 919 -38.79 58.61 -34.88
N MET A 920 -38.89 59.77 -34.25
CA MET A 920 -40.15 60.53 -34.07
C MET A 920 -40.18 61.89 -34.79
N GLY A 921 -39.14 62.26 -35.54
CA GLY A 921 -39.10 63.53 -36.28
C GLY A 921 -40.34 63.72 -37.17
N ALA A 922 -40.84 64.95 -37.28
CA ALA A 922 -42.16 65.33 -37.82
C ALA A 922 -42.51 64.81 -39.25
N LYS A 923 -41.53 64.27 -40.01
CA LYS A 923 -41.76 63.59 -41.30
C LYS A 923 -42.01 62.09 -41.19
N ALA A 924 -41.55 61.41 -40.14
CA ALA A 924 -41.76 59.98 -39.91
C ALA A 924 -43.20 59.71 -39.45
N ASP A 925 -43.74 60.57 -38.59
CA ASP A 925 -45.11 60.49 -38.08
C ASP A 925 -46.15 60.55 -39.22
N LYS A 926 -45.98 61.48 -40.17
CA LYS A 926 -46.88 61.62 -41.33
C LYS A 926 -46.85 60.44 -42.32
N LYS A 927 -45.73 59.72 -42.43
CA LYS A 927 -45.63 58.51 -43.28
C LYS A 927 -46.06 57.24 -42.56
N MET A 928 -45.83 57.13 -41.25
CA MET A 928 -46.24 55.96 -40.46
C MET A 928 -47.77 55.80 -40.40
N TRP A 929 -48.51 56.90 -40.35
CA TRP A 929 -49.98 56.88 -40.36
C TRP A 929 -50.62 56.60 -41.73
N GLN A 930 -49.89 56.74 -42.84
CA GLN A 930 -50.45 56.60 -44.20
C GLN A 930 -50.39 55.18 -44.78
N VAL A 931 -49.59 54.26 -44.23
CA VAL A 931 -49.41 52.90 -44.80
C VAL A 931 -50.07 51.79 -43.97
N GLY A 932 -50.80 52.13 -42.91
CA GLY A 932 -51.74 51.22 -42.23
C GLY A 932 -51.19 49.90 -41.67
N SER A 933 -49.87 49.75 -41.53
CA SER A 933 -49.26 48.53 -40.97
C SER A 933 -48.02 48.86 -40.13
N PRO A 934 -48.05 48.59 -38.81
CA PRO A 934 -46.91 48.71 -37.89
C PRO A 934 -45.67 47.94 -38.35
N SER A 935 -45.88 46.82 -39.03
CA SER A 935 -44.80 46.04 -39.65
C SER A 935 -43.98 46.90 -40.61
N TYR A 936 -44.57 47.93 -41.23
CA TYR A 936 -43.91 48.83 -42.18
C TYR A 936 -43.02 49.88 -41.49
N ALA A 937 -43.38 50.34 -40.28
CA ALA A 937 -42.58 51.30 -39.50
C ALA A 937 -41.35 50.61 -38.88
N THR A 938 -41.58 49.45 -38.26
CA THR A 938 -40.54 48.54 -37.77
C THR A 938 -39.64 48.09 -38.93
N TYR A 939 -40.22 47.68 -40.05
CA TYR A 939 -39.49 47.42 -41.30
C TYR A 939 -38.67 48.62 -41.74
N HIS A 940 -39.18 49.86 -41.74
CA HIS A 940 -38.42 51.03 -42.20
C HIS A 940 -37.25 51.41 -41.27
N ILE A 941 -37.41 51.25 -39.95
CA ILE A 941 -36.34 51.44 -38.97
C ILE A 941 -35.24 50.39 -39.20
N TYR A 942 -35.63 49.13 -39.39
CA TYR A 942 -34.68 48.03 -39.61
C TYR A 942 -34.11 47.95 -41.04
N ASP A 943 -34.83 48.41 -42.07
CA ASP A 943 -34.40 48.48 -43.47
C ASP A 943 -33.25 49.47 -43.66
N LYS A 944 -33.24 50.57 -42.89
CA LYS A 944 -32.09 51.48 -42.83
C LYS A 944 -30.90 50.92 -42.04
N TRP A 945 -31.14 49.99 -41.11
CA TRP A 945 -30.14 49.52 -40.16
C TRP A 945 -29.56 48.14 -40.51
N TYR A 946 -30.26 47.33 -41.32
CA TYR A 946 -29.87 45.98 -41.76
C TYR A 946 -30.64 45.48 -43.03
N PRO A 947 -30.32 45.97 -44.24
CA PRO A 947 -31.11 45.74 -45.46
C PRO A 947 -31.29 44.26 -45.86
N LYS A 948 -30.32 43.40 -45.53
CA LYS A 948 -30.34 41.96 -45.88
C LYS A 948 -31.42 41.18 -45.10
N TYR A 949 -31.73 41.56 -43.86
CA TYR A 949 -32.72 40.88 -43.02
C TYR A 949 -34.13 41.49 -43.08
N ALA A 950 -34.27 42.73 -43.53
CA ALA A 950 -35.58 43.29 -43.86
C ALA A 950 -36.34 42.40 -44.87
N LYS A 951 -35.58 41.70 -45.73
CA LYS A 951 -36.07 40.67 -46.63
C LYS A 951 -36.62 39.43 -45.89
N ASP A 952 -35.90 38.91 -44.89
CA ASP A 952 -36.29 37.70 -44.14
C ASP A 952 -37.48 37.95 -43.20
N LEU A 953 -37.54 39.14 -42.57
CA LEU A 953 -38.71 39.59 -41.80
C LEU A 953 -39.92 39.77 -42.72
N LYS A 954 -39.73 40.34 -43.91
CA LYS A 954 -40.78 40.47 -44.92
C LYS A 954 -41.27 39.10 -45.41
N GLU A 955 -40.38 38.14 -45.64
CA GLU A 955 -40.76 36.78 -46.05
C GLU A 955 -41.49 36.01 -44.95
N SER A 956 -41.06 36.13 -43.68
CA SER A 956 -41.73 35.53 -42.51
C SER A 956 -43.09 36.15 -42.24
N LEU A 957 -43.21 37.49 -42.31
CA LEU A 957 -44.49 38.19 -42.17
C LEU A 957 -45.44 37.83 -43.32
N VAL A 958 -44.95 37.74 -44.56
CA VAL A 958 -45.76 37.36 -45.73
C VAL A 958 -46.24 35.90 -45.61
N LYS A 959 -45.45 34.97 -45.06
CA LYS A 959 -45.87 33.59 -44.86
C LYS A 959 -46.83 33.39 -43.67
N GLY A 960 -46.65 34.12 -42.57
CA GLY A 960 -47.53 34.06 -41.40
C GLY A 960 -48.89 34.69 -41.65
N TYR A 961 -48.92 35.87 -42.28
CA TYR A 961 -50.16 36.64 -42.47
C TYR A 961 -51.14 36.01 -43.48
N TRP A 962 -50.65 35.18 -44.40
CA TRP A 962 -51.49 34.52 -45.41
C TRP A 962 -51.96 33.11 -45.04
N LYS A 963 -51.38 32.50 -43.99
CA LYS A 963 -51.78 31.15 -43.56
C LYS A 963 -53.02 31.17 -42.65
N ASP A 964 -53.21 32.23 -41.88
CA ASP A 964 -54.36 32.41 -40.98
C ASP A 964 -55.56 33.13 -41.64
N LEU A 965 -55.42 33.56 -42.91
CA LEU A 965 -56.49 34.10 -43.75
C LEU A 965 -57.11 33.03 -44.69
N LYS A 966 -56.85 31.74 -44.44
CA LYS A 966 -57.47 30.61 -45.14
C LYS A 966 -58.21 29.67 -44.20
#